data_AF-A0A1Z4MV90-F1
#
_entry.id   AF-A0A1Z4MV90-F1
#
_cell.length_a   1.000
_cell.length_b   1.000
_cell.length_c   1.000
_cell.angle_alpha   90.00
_cell.angle_beta   90.00
_cell.angle_gamma   90.00
#
_symmetry.space_group_name_H-M   'P 1'
#
loop_
_entity.id
_entity.type
_entity.pdbx_description
1 polymer ?
#
loop_
_entity_poly.entity_id
_entity_poly.type
_entity_poly.pdbx_seq_one_letter_code
_entity_poly.pdbx_strand_id
1 'polypeptide(L)'
;MIKYIRPLIIGFISFAIAINEKFFINNILIFICGIITLNSPISNAFLHDTGKANAANTYSSTNSIIQVVNNRVGSETQFYNSQIDTPSELAQIPRVRQQNPQPSNVPQNNSPAVLPQNSSQDSLKSPIQTQASKSDSPCQDKINGFTLYQSANGVCLYSQESSYITTVDLSKAKLFNLTGPITKNNTIKAKNPDYFLNEHDEIENLNRQGLKLRAMVNGTFFRTLDGESDQTIGNILVDGERIIPLGLRTEGKKIQEYDPQKVGSNFAHRAFCFDSTTASILNDVAQAFKDTSKCPNFIGLYAPTAPTYPDEKPILGGRTFVGIRNGNAQGSTVLFFSSNSATLKQARDTLTSFGATSIAQLDGAGSLLLTWGKDILLQGGRFTIRIGIPSAIAIYSKEPEEKPQDRTGKPVKGTSYGDPHLITFDGHRYSFQTVGEFILAKSTDGIFEVQTRQSAVNKSLSLNSAVAMKVGKNRVAFYSKDFPDSNTDTPLRINGKPTAVEGDSLSLPGGGVIHKQNDSNYVVEWSTGEKVAITIYSRGQFKYMDVFPFVLESQANQMVGLLGNVNGNVNDDLRFRSGDILPSKSTYGDVRQLIERVSPIRIPLGELEKIYLDKLNKDFGNSWRVSQKESLFDYGQAQSTATFTDKAFPDAYLTLDMLSPAQLEDARSQCLNARVDASLLDGCIFDVGFTGYSEFAYRAAQVSNILNVVESVIPGFKNPIPGILRQVPKIPGL
;
A
#
# COMPACT_ATOMS: atom_id res chain seq x y z
N MET A 1 -61.18 -7.91 27.70
CA MET A 1 -59.71 -7.70 27.70
C MET A 1 -59.11 -7.40 29.07
N ILE A 2 -59.61 -6.42 29.86
CA ILE A 2 -58.95 -5.97 31.11
C ILE A 2 -58.75 -7.08 32.16
N LYS A 3 -59.59 -8.13 32.21
CA LYS A 3 -59.52 -9.20 33.22
C LYS A 3 -58.31 -10.14 33.10
N TYR A 4 -57.57 -10.12 31.98
CA TYR A 4 -56.40 -10.99 31.74
C TYR A 4 -55.05 -10.26 31.83
N ILE A 5 -55.06 -8.92 31.90
CA ILE A 5 -53.83 -8.11 31.89
C ILE A 5 -53.14 -8.13 33.27
N ARG A 6 -53.90 -8.11 34.37
CA ARG A 6 -53.35 -8.16 35.75
C ARG A 6 -52.46 -9.37 36.05
N PRO A 7 -52.86 -10.64 35.81
CA PRO A 7 -51.99 -11.78 36.06
C PRO A 7 -50.76 -11.80 35.15
N LEU A 8 -50.86 -11.29 33.91
CA LEU A 8 -49.74 -11.19 32.98
C LEU A 8 -48.65 -10.22 33.48
N ILE A 9 -49.06 -9.05 34.00
CA ILE A 9 -48.15 -8.05 34.57
C ILE A 9 -47.48 -8.57 35.84
N ILE A 10 -48.21 -9.27 36.72
CA ILE A 10 -47.64 -9.86 37.94
C ILE A 10 -46.59 -10.93 37.58
N GLY A 11 -46.90 -11.80 36.60
CA GLY A 11 -45.94 -12.79 36.09
C GLY A 11 -44.68 -12.14 35.50
N PHE A 12 -44.82 -11.06 34.73
CA PHE A 12 -43.68 -10.32 34.17
C PHE A 12 -42.81 -9.64 35.24
N ILE A 13 -43.41 -9.09 36.30
CA ILE A 13 -42.66 -8.46 37.40
C ILE A 13 -41.91 -9.52 38.21
N SER A 14 -42.54 -10.66 38.53
CA SER A 14 -41.86 -11.78 39.18
C SER A 14 -40.73 -12.36 38.32
N PHE A 15 -40.90 -12.43 37.00
CA PHE A 15 -39.84 -12.83 36.08
C PHE A 15 -38.68 -11.82 36.08
N ALA A 16 -38.95 -10.52 35.94
CA ALA A 16 -37.93 -9.47 35.94
C ALA A 16 -37.11 -9.40 37.25
N ILE A 17 -37.74 -9.65 38.40
CA ILE A 17 -37.07 -9.70 39.71
C ILE A 17 -36.12 -10.92 39.80
N ALA A 18 -36.44 -12.03 39.13
CA ALA A 18 -35.60 -13.24 39.15
C ALA A 18 -34.31 -13.13 38.31
N ILE A 19 -34.23 -12.20 37.35
CA ILE A 19 -33.07 -12.03 36.45
C ILE A 19 -32.08 -10.94 36.91
N ASN A 20 -32.43 -10.14 37.92
CA ASN A 20 -31.58 -9.11 38.55
C ASN A 20 -30.91 -8.10 37.59
N GLU A 21 -31.52 -7.80 36.44
CA GLU A 21 -31.02 -6.78 35.52
C GLU A 21 -31.58 -5.38 35.79
N LYS A 22 -30.75 -4.49 36.34
CA LYS A 22 -31.10 -3.06 36.54
C LYS A 22 -31.44 -2.30 35.25
N PHE A 23 -31.03 -2.79 34.08
CA PHE A 23 -31.28 -2.15 32.79
C PHE A 23 -32.74 -2.29 32.33
N PHE A 24 -33.41 -3.38 32.70
CA PHE A 24 -34.78 -3.67 32.27
C PHE A 24 -35.83 -2.84 33.03
N ILE A 25 -35.59 -2.57 34.31
CA ILE A 25 -36.54 -1.86 35.20
C ILE A 25 -36.71 -0.39 34.79
N ASN A 26 -35.63 0.31 34.45
CA ASN A 26 -35.69 1.74 34.09
C ASN A 26 -36.43 1.99 32.77
N ASN A 27 -36.26 1.12 31.76
CA ASN A 27 -36.91 1.29 30.46
C ASN A 27 -38.43 1.00 30.51
N ILE A 28 -38.86 0.05 31.35
CA ILE A 28 -40.29 -0.25 31.56
C ILE A 28 -41.01 0.90 32.29
N LEU A 29 -40.36 1.55 33.25
CA LEU A 29 -40.91 2.73 33.94
C LEU A 29 -41.19 3.90 32.98
N ILE A 30 -40.29 4.14 32.02
CA ILE A 30 -40.47 5.15 30.97
C ILE A 30 -41.63 4.78 30.04
N PHE A 31 -41.73 3.51 29.65
CA PHE A 31 -42.81 3.01 28.78
C PHE A 31 -44.20 3.08 29.44
N ILE A 32 -44.29 2.83 30.76
CA ILE A 32 -45.55 2.93 31.52
C ILE A 32 -45.97 4.39 31.74
N CYS A 33 -45.03 5.31 31.99
CA CYS A 33 -45.34 6.74 32.09
C CYS A 33 -45.84 7.35 30.75
N GLY A 34 -45.30 6.90 29.61
CA GLY A 34 -45.71 7.38 28.29
C GLY A 34 -47.14 6.99 27.87
N ILE A 35 -47.72 5.94 28.48
CA ILE A 35 -49.07 5.44 28.15
C ILE A 35 -50.17 6.14 28.96
N ILE A 36 -49.82 6.89 30.02
CA ILE A 36 -50.79 7.50 30.95
C ILE A 36 -51.14 8.97 30.61
N THR A 37 -50.39 9.63 29.72
CA THR A 37 -50.51 11.09 29.47
C THR A 37 -51.11 11.51 28.12
N LEU A 38 -51.85 10.63 27.43
CA LEU A 38 -52.61 10.99 26.22
C LEU A 38 -54.10 10.63 26.36
N ASN A 39 -54.83 11.39 27.18
CA ASN A 39 -56.31 11.42 27.18
C ASN A 39 -56.91 12.65 27.91
N SER A 40 -56.73 13.87 27.37
CA SER A 40 -57.68 15.00 27.54
C SER A 40 -57.30 16.22 26.68
N PRO A 41 -58.26 17.06 26.23
CA PRO A 41 -58.02 18.30 25.47
C PRO A 41 -58.15 19.58 26.32
N ILE A 42 -58.05 20.76 25.66
CA ILE A 42 -58.19 22.15 26.15
C ILE A 42 -56.88 22.74 26.72
N SER A 43 -56.40 23.97 26.46
CA SER A 43 -56.44 24.98 25.39
C SER A 43 -55.91 26.30 25.99
N ASN A 44 -55.15 27.07 25.20
CA ASN A 44 -54.94 28.53 25.27
C ASN A 44 -54.09 29.21 26.39
N ALA A 45 -52.95 29.76 25.94
CA ALA A 45 -52.49 31.16 26.05
C ALA A 45 -52.16 31.79 27.43
N PHE A 46 -50.96 32.38 27.55
CA PHE A 46 -50.77 33.86 27.58
C PHE A 46 -49.29 34.34 27.52
N LEU A 47 -49.07 35.39 26.70
CA LEU A 47 -48.12 36.54 26.74
C LEU A 47 -46.66 36.53 27.30
N HIS A 48 -45.84 37.32 26.58
CA HIS A 48 -44.65 38.12 26.94
C HIS A 48 -43.47 37.47 27.69
N ASP A 49 -42.26 37.35 27.11
CA ASP A 49 -41.33 38.40 26.63
C ASP A 49 -40.53 39.08 27.76
N THR A 50 -39.24 38.75 27.85
CA THR A 50 -38.11 39.70 27.98
C THR A 50 -36.77 38.93 28.03
N GLY A 51 -35.69 39.50 27.45
CA GLY A 51 -34.31 39.20 27.91
C GLY A 51 -33.36 38.42 26.98
N LYS A 52 -32.86 39.11 25.94
CA LYS A 52 -31.43 39.20 25.49
C LYS A 52 -30.40 38.25 26.15
N ALA A 53 -29.40 37.66 25.45
CA ALA A 53 -29.00 37.73 24.03
C ALA A 53 -27.91 36.66 23.69
N ASN A 54 -27.48 36.66 22.41
CA ASN A 54 -26.22 36.11 21.85
C ASN A 54 -26.13 34.59 21.52
N ALA A 55 -26.72 34.27 20.37
CA ALA A 55 -26.14 33.52 19.24
C ALA A 55 -24.81 32.75 19.38
N ALA A 56 -24.81 31.47 18.99
CA ALA A 56 -24.12 30.97 17.80
C ALA A 56 -24.62 29.56 17.39
N ASN A 57 -24.87 29.35 16.09
CA ASN A 57 -24.89 28.10 15.29
C ASN A 57 -25.52 26.80 15.89
N THR A 58 -26.35 26.03 15.18
CA THR A 58 -26.11 25.52 13.81
C THR A 58 -27.43 25.07 13.18
N TYR A 59 -27.59 25.23 11.85
CA TYR A 59 -28.81 24.82 11.14
C TYR A 59 -28.92 23.31 10.90
N SER A 60 -30.15 22.80 10.99
CA SER A 60 -30.54 21.42 10.63
C SER A 60 -31.39 21.41 9.36
N SER A 61 -31.09 20.44 8.49
CA SER A 61 -31.98 19.69 7.58
C SER A 61 -33.21 20.31 6.89
N THR A 62 -33.34 19.92 5.60
CA THR A 62 -34.58 19.64 4.84
C THR A 62 -35.57 20.76 4.50
N ASN A 63 -35.85 20.89 3.20
CA ASN A 63 -37.22 20.78 2.68
C ASN A 63 -37.24 20.32 1.22
N SER A 64 -38.35 19.75 0.78
CA SER A 64 -38.55 19.17 -0.56
C SER A 64 -39.87 19.64 -1.19
N ILE A 65 -40.15 19.16 -2.42
CA ILE A 65 -41.39 19.29 -3.22
C ILE A 65 -41.44 20.47 -4.21
N ILE A 66 -41.54 20.14 -5.51
CA ILE A 66 -42.70 20.39 -6.41
C ILE A 66 -42.55 19.52 -7.69
N GLN A 67 -43.67 19.05 -8.25
CA GLN A 67 -43.76 18.24 -9.48
C GLN A 67 -43.91 19.09 -10.76
N VAL A 68 -43.67 18.48 -11.93
CA VAL A 68 -44.43 18.53 -13.23
C VAL A 68 -43.51 17.87 -14.29
N VAL A 69 -43.76 16.65 -14.77
CA VAL A 69 -44.80 16.13 -15.70
C VAL A 69 -44.45 16.29 -17.20
N ASN A 70 -44.44 15.12 -17.87
CA ASN A 70 -44.71 14.79 -19.28
C ASN A 70 -43.61 14.62 -20.37
N ASN A 71 -43.83 13.49 -21.05
CA ASN A 71 -43.55 13.10 -22.44
C ASN A 71 -42.13 12.67 -22.87
N ARG A 72 -41.94 11.76 -23.84
CA ARG A 72 -42.62 10.55 -24.42
C ARG A 72 -42.03 10.39 -25.83
N VAL A 73 -41.88 9.14 -26.30
CA VAL A 73 -41.49 8.73 -27.69
C VAL A 73 -40.02 9.03 -28.04
N GLY A 74 -39.25 8.16 -28.70
CA GLY A 74 -39.52 6.79 -29.16
C GLY A 74 -38.70 6.42 -30.41
N SER A 75 -38.84 5.18 -30.90
CA SER A 75 -38.19 4.56 -32.09
C SER A 75 -36.66 4.38 -32.00
N GLU A 76 -36.01 3.31 -32.46
CA GLU A 76 -36.30 1.91 -32.85
C GLU A 76 -34.94 1.38 -33.37
N THR A 77 -34.46 0.18 -32.98
CA THR A 77 -34.25 -1.03 -33.83
C THR A 77 -33.68 -0.82 -35.26
N GLN A 78 -32.84 -1.69 -35.85
CA GLN A 78 -32.52 -3.11 -35.60
C GLN A 78 -31.17 -3.51 -36.27
N PHE A 79 -30.45 -4.49 -35.67
CA PHE A 79 -29.76 -5.68 -36.23
C PHE A 79 -29.40 -5.77 -37.76
N TYR A 80 -28.28 -6.39 -38.23
CA TYR A 80 -27.87 -7.81 -38.10
C TYR A 80 -26.43 -8.05 -38.69
N ASN A 81 -25.82 -9.24 -38.43
CA ASN A 81 -24.58 -9.93 -38.93
C ASN A 81 -23.92 -9.50 -40.28
N SER A 82 -22.65 -9.81 -40.63
CA SER A 82 -21.80 -11.03 -40.42
C SER A 82 -20.27 -10.70 -40.51
N GLN A 83 -19.33 -11.41 -39.86
CA GLN A 83 -18.55 -12.57 -40.36
C GLN A 83 -18.15 -12.51 -41.86
N ILE A 84 -16.93 -12.84 -42.32
CA ILE A 84 -15.72 -13.43 -41.70
C ILE A 84 -14.46 -13.22 -42.61
N ASP A 85 -13.29 -13.74 -42.19
CA ASP A 85 -12.05 -14.04 -42.95
C ASP A 85 -10.97 -12.95 -43.22
N THR A 86 -9.79 -13.26 -42.66
CA THR A 86 -8.44 -12.85 -43.09
C THR A 86 -7.96 -13.79 -44.23
N PRO A 87 -6.82 -13.52 -44.90
CA PRO A 87 -5.56 -14.08 -44.37
C PRO A 87 -4.24 -13.35 -44.72
N SER A 88 -3.20 -13.79 -44.00
CA SER A 88 -1.79 -13.93 -44.41
C SER A 88 -0.90 -12.70 -44.65
N GLU A 89 0.11 -12.66 -43.79
CA GLU A 89 1.42 -12.03 -43.92
C GLU A 89 2.15 -12.41 -45.24
N LEU A 90 3.07 -11.56 -45.69
CA LEU A 90 4.45 -11.95 -46.00
C LEU A 90 5.35 -10.71 -46.18
N ALA A 91 6.50 -10.70 -45.52
CA ALA A 91 7.52 -9.67 -45.68
C ALA A 91 8.64 -10.13 -46.61
N GLN A 92 9.27 -9.22 -47.38
CA GLN A 92 10.74 -9.14 -47.58
C GLN A 92 11.23 -7.96 -48.48
N ILE A 93 12.52 -7.62 -48.34
CA ILE A 93 13.22 -6.36 -48.70
C ILE A 93 14.66 -6.75 -49.15
N PRO A 94 15.25 -6.30 -50.31
CA PRO A 94 15.83 -4.94 -50.43
C PRO A 94 16.14 -4.31 -51.85
N ARG A 95 16.02 -2.96 -51.95
CA ARG A 95 16.85 -2.04 -52.81
C ARG A 95 16.65 -2.16 -54.36
N VAL A 96 16.81 -1.12 -55.21
CA VAL A 96 17.97 -0.23 -55.52
C VAL A 96 17.41 1.01 -56.29
N ARG A 97 17.56 2.26 -55.81
CA ARG A 97 18.56 3.32 -56.14
C ARG A 97 18.33 4.09 -57.47
N GLN A 98 18.61 5.41 -57.43
CA GLN A 98 18.60 6.42 -58.51
C GLN A 98 17.19 6.94 -58.90
N GLN A 99 16.98 8.22 -59.27
CA GLN A 99 17.89 9.34 -59.55
C GLN A 99 17.21 10.70 -59.21
N ASN A 100 17.99 11.75 -58.95
CA ASN A 100 17.52 13.15 -58.87
C ASN A 100 17.91 13.85 -60.19
N PRO A 101 17.16 14.86 -60.69
CA PRO A 101 17.68 16.23 -60.50
C PRO A 101 16.64 17.36 -60.37
N GLN A 102 17.07 18.41 -59.67
CA GLN A 102 16.58 19.81 -59.69
C GLN A 102 16.92 20.49 -61.05
N PRO A 103 16.32 21.64 -61.49
CA PRO A 103 16.42 22.90 -60.72
C PRO A 103 15.37 24.05 -60.93
N SER A 104 15.54 25.08 -60.07
CA SER A 104 15.43 26.54 -60.33
C SER A 104 14.07 27.20 -60.67
N ASN A 105 13.60 28.12 -59.82
CA ASN A 105 13.90 29.57 -59.94
C ASN A 105 13.24 30.45 -58.85
N VAL A 106 13.82 31.64 -58.62
CA VAL A 106 13.34 32.72 -57.72
C VAL A 106 13.31 34.03 -58.52
N PRO A 107 12.35 34.95 -58.26
CA PRO A 107 12.70 36.37 -58.12
C PRO A 107 12.12 37.04 -56.86
N GLN A 108 12.57 38.28 -56.60
CA GLN A 108 12.51 38.96 -55.30
C GLN A 108 11.43 40.08 -55.17
N ASN A 109 11.37 40.63 -53.94
CA ASN A 109 11.05 42.03 -53.56
C ASN A 109 9.59 42.51 -53.54
N ASN A 110 9.10 42.83 -52.34
CA ASN A 110 9.17 44.22 -51.85
C ASN A 110 8.85 44.35 -50.34
N SER A 111 9.43 45.38 -49.71
CA SER A 111 9.12 45.93 -48.37
C SER A 111 8.99 47.45 -48.57
N PRO A 112 8.22 48.22 -47.76
CA PRO A 112 8.41 48.24 -46.29
C PRO A 112 7.20 48.62 -45.38
N ALA A 113 7.47 48.53 -44.07
CA ALA A 113 7.14 49.52 -43.02
C ALA A 113 6.00 49.26 -41.98
N VAL A 114 6.39 49.50 -40.71
CA VAL A 114 5.63 49.87 -39.49
C VAL A 114 4.92 48.78 -38.65
N LEU A 115 5.27 48.77 -37.34
CA LEU A 115 4.76 48.00 -36.19
C LEU A 115 3.59 48.76 -35.48
N PRO A 116 3.00 48.33 -34.33
CA PRO A 116 3.03 47.03 -33.61
C PRO A 116 1.62 46.48 -33.24
N GLN A 117 1.53 45.26 -32.68
CA GLN A 117 0.92 44.98 -31.34
C GLN A 117 0.85 43.47 -30.99
N ASN A 118 0.66 43.16 -29.71
CA ASN A 118 0.68 41.80 -29.11
C ASN A 118 -0.67 41.08 -29.17
N SER A 119 -0.68 39.74 -29.31
CA SER A 119 -1.40 38.85 -28.37
C SER A 119 -1.03 37.36 -28.50
N SER A 120 -0.92 36.73 -27.32
CA SER A 120 -1.23 35.33 -26.94
C SER A 120 -2.40 34.66 -27.70
N GLN A 121 -2.64 33.34 -27.68
CA GLN A 121 -2.02 32.11 -27.11
C GLN A 121 -2.78 30.91 -27.75
N ASP A 122 -2.17 29.72 -27.83
CA ASP A 122 -2.79 28.38 -27.67
C ASP A 122 -1.94 27.29 -28.36
N SER A 123 -1.89 26.03 -27.90
CA SER A 123 -2.13 25.48 -26.56
C SER A 123 -1.47 24.08 -26.50
N LEU A 124 -0.50 23.88 -25.60
CA LEU A 124 0.06 22.54 -25.32
C LEU A 124 -0.73 21.91 -24.16
N LYS A 125 -1.06 20.62 -24.31
CA LYS A 125 -2.02 19.91 -23.47
C LYS A 125 -1.58 19.83 -22.00
N SER A 126 -2.57 19.95 -21.11
CA SER A 126 -2.43 19.86 -19.65
C SER A 126 -1.81 18.54 -19.18
N PRO A 127 -0.96 18.55 -18.13
CA PRO A 127 -0.58 17.34 -17.42
C PRO A 127 -1.75 16.78 -16.61
N ILE A 128 -1.83 15.45 -16.56
CA ILE A 128 -2.81 14.70 -15.76
C ILE A 128 -2.46 14.81 -14.27
N GLN A 129 -3.44 15.12 -13.42
CA GLN A 129 -3.26 15.08 -11.97
C GLN A 129 -3.17 13.62 -11.48
N THR A 130 -1.96 13.12 -11.25
CA THR A 130 -1.75 11.92 -10.45
C THR A 130 -1.87 12.28 -8.97
N GLN A 131 -2.74 11.58 -8.24
CA GLN A 131 -2.96 11.81 -6.82
C GLN A 131 -1.69 11.48 -6.03
N ALA A 132 -1.24 12.41 -5.19
CA ALA A 132 -0.09 12.20 -4.32
C ALA A 132 -0.39 11.13 -3.26
N SER A 133 0.45 10.10 -3.18
CA SER A 133 0.41 9.12 -2.11
C SER A 133 0.78 9.78 -0.77
N LYS A 134 -0.21 9.98 0.11
CA LYS A 134 0.03 10.42 1.49
C LYS A 134 0.67 9.29 2.31
N SER A 135 2.00 9.22 2.31
CA SER A 135 2.77 8.54 3.34
C SER A 135 3.03 9.49 4.52
N ASP A 136 3.31 8.94 5.71
CA ASP A 136 3.68 9.70 6.92
C ASP A 136 5.03 10.42 6.73
N SER A 137 4.96 11.53 6.02
CA SER A 137 6.09 12.33 5.59
C SER A 137 6.25 13.54 6.53
N PRO A 138 7.46 13.89 6.98
CA PRO A 138 7.70 15.13 7.74
C PRO A 138 7.53 16.40 6.86
N CYS A 139 7.20 16.24 5.58
CA CYS A 139 6.85 17.31 4.65
C CYS A 139 5.42 17.79 4.89
N GLN A 140 5.22 19.11 5.00
CA GLN A 140 3.89 19.70 5.16
C GLN A 140 3.17 19.79 3.80
N ASP A 141 1.84 19.74 3.75
CA ASP A 141 1.10 19.90 2.48
C ASP A 141 1.37 21.29 1.83
N LYS A 142 1.59 22.33 2.66
CA LYS A 142 2.00 23.69 2.26
C LYS A 142 2.93 24.31 3.30
N ILE A 143 3.90 25.11 2.85
CA ILE A 143 4.83 25.87 3.69
C ILE A 143 5.30 27.12 2.95
N ASN A 144 5.29 28.29 3.61
CA ASN A 144 5.78 29.57 3.07
C ASN A 144 5.27 29.96 1.67
N GLY A 145 4.04 29.58 1.31
CA GLY A 145 3.45 29.83 -0.01
C GLY A 145 3.74 28.76 -1.08
N PHE A 146 4.67 27.83 -0.81
CA PHE A 146 4.91 26.67 -1.65
C PHE A 146 3.96 25.53 -1.27
N THR A 147 3.55 24.75 -2.27
CA THR A 147 2.74 23.53 -2.10
C THR A 147 3.62 22.30 -2.31
N LEU A 148 3.40 21.23 -1.55
CA LEU A 148 4.13 19.98 -1.73
C LEU A 148 3.88 19.41 -3.13
N TYR A 149 4.94 19.24 -3.91
CA TYR A 149 4.89 18.61 -5.23
C TYR A 149 5.11 17.10 -5.10
N GLN A 150 6.17 16.70 -4.39
CA GLN A 150 6.42 15.29 -4.11
C GLN A 150 7.29 15.11 -2.85
N SER A 151 7.26 13.92 -2.24
CA SER A 151 8.14 13.60 -1.11
C SER A 151 8.62 12.15 -1.11
N ALA A 152 9.69 11.92 -0.37
CA ALA A 152 10.24 10.62 -0.03
C ALA A 152 10.89 10.69 1.36
N ASN A 153 11.40 9.56 1.87
CA ASN A 153 12.10 9.53 3.16
C ASN A 153 13.24 10.56 3.18
N GLY A 154 13.16 11.56 4.07
CA GLY A 154 14.15 12.64 4.20
C GLY A 154 14.20 13.67 3.05
N VAL A 155 13.29 13.61 2.07
CA VAL A 155 13.31 14.52 0.90
C VAL A 155 11.91 15.08 0.64
N CYS A 156 11.78 16.40 0.69
CA CYS A 156 10.56 17.12 0.28
C CYS A 156 10.87 17.97 -0.94
N LEU A 157 10.02 17.94 -1.96
CA LEU A 157 10.05 18.84 -3.09
C LEU A 157 8.76 19.67 -3.10
N TYR A 158 8.87 20.98 -2.95
CA TYR A 158 7.75 21.90 -3.02
C TYR A 158 7.83 22.78 -4.26
N SER A 159 6.69 23.25 -4.76
CA SER A 159 6.57 24.13 -5.92
C SER A 159 5.75 25.39 -5.62
N GLN A 160 6.10 26.48 -6.29
CA GLN A 160 5.35 27.73 -6.38
C GLN A 160 5.59 28.32 -7.78
N GLU A 161 4.56 28.37 -8.61
CA GLU A 161 4.65 28.78 -10.02
C GLU A 161 5.76 28.01 -10.78
N SER A 162 6.79 28.70 -11.29
CA SER A 162 7.95 28.13 -11.99
C SER A 162 9.20 28.00 -11.10
N SER A 163 9.00 28.03 -9.77
CA SER A 163 10.05 27.90 -8.77
C SER A 163 9.82 26.69 -7.87
N TYR A 164 10.90 26.03 -7.49
CA TYR A 164 10.88 24.81 -6.68
C TYR A 164 11.88 24.91 -5.55
N ILE A 165 11.58 24.25 -4.43
CA ILE A 165 12.52 24.08 -3.32
C ILE A 165 12.55 22.62 -2.87
N THR A 166 13.73 22.02 -2.97
CA THR A 166 14.02 20.66 -2.50
C THR A 166 14.70 20.73 -1.14
N THR A 167 14.09 20.13 -0.11
CA THR A 167 14.66 20.05 1.24
C THR A 167 15.15 18.62 1.50
N VAL A 168 16.41 18.47 1.92
CA VAL A 168 17.09 17.19 2.11
C VAL A 168 17.61 17.09 3.54
N ASP A 169 17.05 16.17 4.32
CA ASP A 169 17.48 15.81 5.69
C ASP A 169 18.59 14.76 5.62
N LEU A 170 19.84 15.15 5.92
CA LEU A 170 21.01 14.24 5.83
C LEU A 170 21.03 13.13 6.89
N SER A 171 20.06 13.08 7.82
CA SER A 171 19.87 11.90 8.67
C SER A 171 19.16 10.74 7.96
N LYS A 172 18.49 11.02 6.82
CA LYS A 172 17.60 10.08 6.10
C LYS A 172 17.88 9.97 4.60
N ALA A 173 18.46 11.02 4.02
CA ALA A 173 18.83 11.11 2.62
C ALA A 173 20.34 11.40 2.47
N LYS A 174 20.90 11.11 1.30
CA LYS A 174 22.32 11.29 0.97
C LYS A 174 22.48 12.09 -0.32
N LEU A 175 23.54 12.89 -0.39
CA LEU A 175 23.95 13.62 -1.57
C LEU A 175 25.15 12.94 -2.22
N PHE A 176 25.17 12.90 -3.55
CA PHE A 176 26.28 12.41 -4.36
C PHE A 176 26.60 13.41 -5.47
N ASN A 177 27.88 13.71 -5.69
CA ASN A 177 28.33 14.57 -6.79
C ASN A 177 28.68 13.71 -8.01
N LEU A 178 27.72 13.54 -8.93
CA LEU A 178 27.94 12.83 -10.19
C LEU A 178 28.77 13.69 -11.13
N THR A 179 29.71 13.08 -11.87
CA THR A 179 30.59 13.81 -12.79
C THR A 179 30.63 13.17 -14.17
N GLY A 180 30.78 13.99 -15.21
CA GLY A 180 30.99 13.49 -16.56
C GLY A 180 32.35 12.76 -16.71
N PRO A 181 32.57 11.99 -17.79
CA PRO A 181 33.79 11.25 -18.00
C PRO A 181 35.04 12.14 -17.94
N ILE A 182 36.00 11.75 -17.10
CA ILE A 182 37.28 12.45 -16.94
C ILE A 182 38.19 12.10 -18.12
N THR A 183 38.84 13.10 -18.70
CA THR A 183 39.79 12.91 -19.81
C THR A 183 41.20 12.63 -19.29
N LYS A 184 42.07 12.13 -20.19
CA LYS A 184 43.52 11.98 -19.93
C LYS A 184 44.23 13.28 -19.51
N ASN A 185 43.60 14.43 -19.71
CA ASN A 185 44.13 15.75 -19.34
C ASN A 185 43.48 16.29 -18.05
N ASN A 186 42.85 15.44 -17.25
CA ASN A 186 42.22 15.78 -15.96
C ASN A 186 41.09 16.84 -16.09
N THR A 187 40.41 16.87 -17.23
CA THR A 187 39.21 17.69 -17.48
C THR A 187 37.96 16.83 -17.46
N ILE A 188 36.80 17.41 -17.11
CA ILE A 188 35.53 16.69 -17.20
C ILE A 188 34.85 16.99 -18.54
N LYS A 189 34.34 15.96 -19.21
CA LYS A 189 33.44 16.12 -20.35
C LYS A 189 32.03 16.46 -19.87
N ALA A 190 31.50 17.61 -20.30
CA ALA A 190 30.11 17.98 -20.07
C ALA A 190 29.15 16.99 -20.73
N LYS A 191 28.02 16.70 -20.06
CA LYS A 191 27.05 15.66 -20.44
C LYS A 191 25.61 16.15 -20.28
N ASN A 192 24.69 15.63 -21.10
CA ASN A 192 23.26 15.90 -20.97
C ASN A 192 22.67 15.18 -19.74
N PRO A 193 21.43 15.50 -19.30
CA PRO A 193 20.81 14.85 -18.15
C PRO A 193 20.65 13.34 -18.36
N ASP A 194 20.43 12.89 -19.59
CA ASP A 194 20.21 11.47 -19.90
C ASP A 194 21.41 10.59 -19.53
N TYR A 195 22.64 11.08 -19.74
CA TYR A 195 23.85 10.40 -19.28
C TYR A 195 23.83 10.20 -17.77
N PHE A 196 23.58 11.26 -17.00
CA PHE A 196 23.53 11.18 -15.54
C PHE A 196 22.36 10.32 -15.04
N LEU A 197 21.21 10.32 -15.71
CA LEU A 197 20.00 9.60 -15.30
C LEU A 197 19.97 8.11 -15.72
N ASN A 198 20.70 7.73 -16.78
CA ASN A 198 20.58 6.40 -17.41
C ASN A 198 21.90 5.71 -17.74
N GLU A 199 23.00 6.44 -17.98
CA GLU A 199 24.29 5.88 -18.43
C GLU A 199 25.40 5.94 -17.36
N HIS A 200 25.10 6.46 -16.16
CA HIS A 200 26.09 6.69 -15.10
C HIS A 200 26.08 5.55 -14.08
N ASP A 201 27.08 4.67 -14.13
CA ASP A 201 27.19 3.42 -13.35
C ASP A 201 26.93 3.57 -11.84
N GLU A 202 27.33 4.70 -11.25
CA GLU A 202 27.10 5.00 -9.83
C GLU A 202 25.60 4.99 -9.45
N ILE A 203 24.70 5.38 -10.37
CA ILE A 203 23.26 5.30 -10.14
C ILE A 203 22.81 3.84 -10.01
N GLU A 204 23.31 2.94 -10.86
CA GLU A 204 22.99 1.52 -10.72
C GLU A 204 23.55 0.94 -9.42
N ASN A 205 24.79 1.28 -9.07
CA ASN A 205 25.43 0.82 -7.84
C ASN A 205 24.64 1.23 -6.59
N LEU A 206 24.28 2.52 -6.47
CA LEU A 206 23.49 3.03 -5.35
C LEU A 206 22.07 2.42 -5.31
N ASN A 207 21.46 2.17 -6.48
CA ASN A 207 20.19 1.46 -6.57
C ASN A 207 20.27 0.00 -6.06
N ARG A 208 21.40 -0.69 -6.30
CA ARG A 208 21.66 -2.05 -5.76
C ARG A 208 21.90 -2.04 -4.24
N GLN A 209 22.34 -0.92 -3.68
CA GLN A 209 22.51 -0.72 -2.23
C GLN A 209 21.20 -0.32 -1.50
N GLY A 210 20.03 -0.40 -2.16
CA GLY A 210 18.72 -0.13 -1.55
C GLY A 210 18.39 1.35 -1.38
N LEU A 211 19.19 2.25 -1.95
CA LEU A 211 18.85 3.67 -2.10
C LEU A 211 18.12 3.89 -3.43
N LYS A 212 17.31 4.95 -3.53
CA LYS A 212 16.63 5.36 -4.76
C LYS A 212 16.88 6.82 -5.05
N LEU A 213 17.13 7.14 -6.33
CA LEU A 213 17.23 8.51 -6.80
C LEU A 213 15.87 9.20 -6.59
N ARG A 214 15.86 10.30 -5.84
CA ARG A 214 14.65 11.10 -5.57
C ARG A 214 14.62 12.36 -6.39
N ALA A 215 15.70 13.09 -6.42
CA ALA A 215 15.84 14.30 -7.22
C ALA A 215 17.29 14.47 -7.68
N MET A 216 17.50 15.24 -8.74
CA MET A 216 18.83 15.65 -9.17
C MET A 216 18.80 17.13 -9.53
N VAL A 217 19.84 17.86 -9.11
CA VAL A 217 20.04 19.27 -9.48
C VAL A 217 21.39 19.44 -10.18
N ASN A 218 21.58 20.55 -10.90
CA ASN A 218 22.88 20.89 -11.49
C ASN A 218 23.98 21.03 -10.41
N GLY A 219 25.24 20.75 -10.77
CA GLY A 219 26.37 20.72 -9.83
C GLY A 219 27.24 21.98 -9.81
N THR A 220 27.95 22.28 -10.90
CA THR A 220 29.07 23.26 -10.92
C THR A 220 28.94 24.38 -11.97
N PHE A 221 29.38 25.59 -11.60
CA PHE A 221 29.21 26.85 -12.35
C PHE A 221 30.30 27.18 -13.38
N PHE A 222 30.16 26.82 -14.67
CA PHE A 222 31.11 27.27 -15.72
C PHE A 222 30.48 27.63 -17.08
N ARG A 223 31.21 28.43 -17.87
CA ARG A 223 30.78 28.99 -19.18
C ARG A 223 31.85 28.73 -20.25
N THR A 224 31.59 27.77 -21.12
CA THR A 224 32.15 27.72 -22.48
C THR A 224 31.00 27.53 -23.47
N LEU A 225 31.15 28.04 -24.71
CA LEU A 225 30.14 27.92 -25.77
C LEU A 225 30.37 26.68 -26.65
N ASP A 226 31.52 26.02 -26.48
CA ASP A 226 32.16 25.20 -27.52
C ASP A 226 32.19 23.70 -27.19
N GLY A 227 31.80 23.30 -25.97
CA GLY A 227 31.60 21.90 -25.57
C GLY A 227 32.87 21.03 -25.43
N GLU A 228 34.07 21.58 -25.65
CA GLU A 228 35.30 20.79 -25.84
C GLU A 228 35.93 20.20 -24.56
N SER A 229 35.85 20.89 -23.42
CA SER A 229 36.12 20.33 -22.07
C SER A 229 36.07 21.44 -21.00
N ASP A 230 35.35 21.20 -19.91
CA ASP A 230 35.29 22.15 -18.80
C ASP A 230 36.36 21.83 -17.74
N GLN A 231 37.02 22.87 -17.25
CA GLN A 231 37.71 22.85 -15.97
C GLN A 231 36.67 23.27 -14.92
N THR A 232 36.34 22.38 -13.99
CA THR A 232 35.41 22.70 -12.89
C THR A 232 36.16 23.42 -11.75
N ILE A 233 35.41 23.89 -10.76
CA ILE A 233 35.92 24.17 -9.41
C ILE A 233 35.12 23.24 -8.50
N GLY A 234 35.71 22.09 -8.17
CA GLY A 234 35.07 21.04 -7.39
C GLY A 234 36.02 19.85 -7.20
N ASN A 235 35.64 18.89 -6.34
CA ASN A 235 36.42 17.66 -6.21
C ASN A 235 36.26 16.79 -7.45
N ILE A 236 37.38 16.52 -8.13
CA ILE A 236 37.56 15.32 -8.93
C ILE A 236 38.31 14.31 -8.07
N LEU A 237 37.89 13.04 -8.09
CA LEU A 237 38.67 11.92 -7.56
C LEU A 237 39.02 10.99 -8.71
N VAL A 238 40.31 10.71 -8.91
CA VAL A 238 40.82 9.70 -9.85
C VAL A 238 41.70 8.76 -9.05
N ASP A 239 41.39 7.46 -9.08
CA ASP A 239 42.16 6.40 -8.41
C ASP A 239 42.45 6.66 -6.90
N GLY A 240 41.56 7.41 -6.24
CA GLY A 240 41.69 7.83 -4.84
C GLY A 240 42.42 9.16 -4.62
N GLU A 241 43.05 9.72 -5.65
CA GLU A 241 43.71 11.03 -5.59
C GLU A 241 42.77 12.19 -5.92
N ARG A 242 42.85 13.27 -5.13
CA ARG A 242 42.08 14.49 -5.31
C ARG A 242 42.67 15.33 -6.43
N ILE A 243 42.07 15.26 -7.61
CA ILE A 243 42.33 16.19 -8.69
C ILE A 243 41.52 17.46 -8.44
N ILE A 244 42.22 18.58 -8.47
CA ILE A 244 41.60 19.90 -8.47
C ILE A 244 41.78 20.49 -9.87
N PRO A 245 40.74 20.53 -10.71
CA PRO A 245 40.78 21.30 -11.94
C PRO A 245 40.88 22.80 -11.61
N LEU A 246 41.82 23.47 -12.26
CA LEU A 246 42.23 24.83 -11.95
C LEU A 246 42.26 25.66 -13.24
N GLY A 247 41.14 26.31 -13.57
CA GLY A 247 41.16 27.40 -14.54
C GLY A 247 39.79 27.83 -15.07
N LEU A 248 39.66 29.12 -15.39
CA LEU A 248 38.65 29.60 -16.33
C LEU A 248 39.23 29.50 -17.75
N ARG A 249 38.49 28.86 -18.65
CA ARG A 249 38.72 28.91 -20.09
C ARG A 249 37.56 29.64 -20.76
N THR A 250 37.86 30.43 -21.78
CA THR A 250 36.90 30.94 -22.76
C THR A 250 37.63 30.99 -24.09
N GLU A 251 37.00 30.56 -25.19
CA GLU A 251 37.57 30.60 -26.54
C GLU A 251 38.97 29.94 -26.64
N GLY A 252 39.13 28.76 -26.02
CA GLY A 252 40.38 27.97 -26.04
C GLY A 252 41.56 28.56 -25.25
N LYS A 253 41.47 29.79 -24.74
CA LYS A 253 42.54 30.43 -23.95
C LYS A 253 42.41 30.11 -22.46
N LYS A 254 43.54 29.77 -21.83
CA LYS A 254 43.67 29.62 -20.37
C LYS A 254 43.71 31.03 -19.77
N ILE A 255 42.59 31.49 -19.19
CA ILE A 255 42.48 32.87 -18.68
C ILE A 255 43.18 33.01 -17.34
N GLN A 256 43.14 31.97 -16.51
CA GLN A 256 43.78 31.96 -15.21
C GLN A 256 44.20 30.54 -14.80
N GLU A 257 45.39 30.42 -14.23
CA GLU A 257 45.85 29.22 -13.53
C GLU A 257 45.78 29.49 -12.03
N TYR A 258 45.02 28.66 -11.32
CA TYR A 258 44.85 28.82 -9.88
C TYR A 258 45.89 27.97 -9.16
N ASP A 259 46.85 28.59 -8.49
CA ASP A 259 47.81 27.91 -7.62
C ASP A 259 47.25 27.94 -6.18
N PRO A 260 47.00 26.79 -5.52
CA PRO A 260 46.46 26.73 -4.15
C PRO A 260 47.24 27.52 -3.10
N GLN A 261 48.53 27.77 -3.33
CA GLN A 261 49.38 28.59 -2.45
C GLN A 261 49.29 30.10 -2.76
N LYS A 262 48.83 30.49 -3.95
CA LYS A 262 48.66 31.89 -4.39
C LYS A 262 47.22 32.41 -4.28
N VAL A 263 46.25 31.58 -3.89
CA VAL A 263 44.87 32.04 -3.63
C VAL A 263 44.83 32.90 -2.36
N GLY A 264 44.93 34.22 -2.55
CA GLY A 264 44.78 35.24 -1.51
C GLY A 264 43.32 35.65 -1.26
N SER A 265 43.09 36.41 -0.19
CA SER A 265 41.77 36.75 0.39
C SER A 265 40.82 37.60 -0.47
N ASN A 266 41.11 37.81 -1.75
CA ASN A 266 40.30 38.61 -2.68
C ASN A 266 39.42 37.74 -3.61
N PHE A 267 39.33 36.42 -3.36
CA PHE A 267 38.50 35.50 -4.13
C PHE A 267 37.03 35.55 -3.70
N ALA A 268 36.16 36.08 -4.56
CA ALA A 268 34.71 36.14 -4.34
C ALA A 268 33.99 34.79 -4.61
N HIS A 269 34.52 33.69 -4.07
CA HIS A 269 34.01 32.35 -4.27
C HIS A 269 33.88 31.57 -2.96
N ARG A 270 32.69 31.03 -2.73
CA ARG A 270 32.36 30.16 -1.58
C ARG A 270 32.52 28.69 -1.99
N ALA A 271 32.55 27.78 -1.03
CA ALA A 271 32.53 26.34 -1.29
C ALA A 271 31.35 25.68 -0.58
N PHE A 272 30.53 24.92 -1.29
CA PHE A 272 29.50 24.06 -0.70
C PHE A 272 30.17 22.73 -0.35
N CYS A 273 30.25 22.43 0.94
CA CYS A 273 30.86 21.22 1.49
C CYS A 273 29.75 20.26 1.96
N PHE A 274 29.87 18.96 1.67
CA PHE A 274 28.98 17.95 2.25
C PHE A 274 29.62 16.56 2.39
N ASP A 275 29.08 15.77 3.32
CA ASP A 275 29.34 14.34 3.48
C ASP A 275 28.02 13.54 3.58
N SER A 276 28.07 12.34 4.15
CA SER A 276 26.91 11.46 4.32
C SER A 276 25.93 11.89 5.43
N THR A 277 26.29 12.88 6.25
CA THR A 277 25.57 13.31 7.47
C THR A 277 25.61 14.82 7.74
N THR A 278 26.62 15.55 7.24
CA THR A 278 26.80 16.99 7.46
C THR A 278 26.91 17.77 6.15
N ALA A 279 26.59 19.07 6.22
CA ALA A 279 26.83 20.00 5.14
C ALA A 279 27.11 21.42 5.66
N SER A 280 27.84 22.21 4.88
CA SER A 280 28.17 23.60 5.19
C SER A 280 28.54 24.41 3.94
N ILE A 281 28.66 25.72 4.09
CA ILE A 281 29.19 26.60 3.05
C ILE A 281 30.33 27.43 3.64
N LEU A 282 31.56 27.21 3.15
CA LEU A 282 32.73 27.98 3.52
C LEU A 282 32.76 29.30 2.75
N ASN A 283 33.18 30.38 3.42
CA ASN A 283 33.22 31.73 2.82
C ASN A 283 34.37 31.95 1.85
N ASP A 284 35.39 31.10 1.90
CA ASP A 284 36.59 31.16 1.07
C ASP A 284 36.88 29.77 0.50
N VAL A 285 36.80 29.63 -0.83
CA VAL A 285 37.12 28.39 -1.55
C VAL A 285 38.57 27.94 -1.33
N ALA A 286 39.51 28.85 -1.02
CA ALA A 286 40.89 28.49 -0.69
C ALA A 286 41.00 27.60 0.55
N GLN A 287 40.08 27.74 1.51
CA GLN A 287 40.05 26.92 2.73
C GLN A 287 39.58 25.49 2.42
N ALA A 288 38.62 25.33 1.50
CA ALA A 288 38.18 24.02 1.01
C ALA A 288 39.28 23.25 0.25
N PHE A 289 40.25 23.96 -0.34
CA PHE A 289 41.44 23.34 -0.94
C PHE A 289 42.45 22.88 0.11
N LYS A 290 42.71 23.69 1.13
CA LYS A 290 43.76 23.45 2.13
C LYS A 290 43.41 22.35 3.14
N ASP A 291 42.13 22.12 3.42
CA ASP A 291 41.70 21.13 4.41
C ASP A 291 40.58 20.22 3.86
N THR A 292 40.98 19.02 3.44
CA THR A 292 40.08 17.97 2.93
C THR A 292 39.15 17.42 4.01
N SER A 293 39.58 17.40 5.28
CA SER A 293 38.78 16.86 6.40
C SER A 293 37.56 17.72 6.70
N LYS A 294 37.65 19.03 6.46
CA LYS A 294 36.56 20.00 6.65
C LYS A 294 35.65 20.16 5.43
N CYS A 295 36.04 19.65 4.26
CA CYS A 295 35.28 19.81 3.02
C CYS A 295 35.45 18.60 2.08
N PRO A 296 34.93 17.41 2.47
CA PRO A 296 35.26 16.14 1.82
C PRO A 296 34.66 15.98 0.41
N ASN A 297 33.45 16.51 0.17
CA ASN A 297 32.94 16.79 -1.17
C ASN A 297 32.73 18.29 -1.26
N PHE A 298 33.41 18.97 -2.20
CA PHE A 298 33.21 20.40 -2.40
C PHE A 298 32.80 20.75 -3.82
N ILE A 299 31.95 21.76 -3.92
CA ILE A 299 31.51 22.42 -5.14
C ILE A 299 31.79 23.92 -5.00
N GLY A 300 32.51 24.50 -5.95
CA GLY A 300 32.76 25.94 -6.01
C GLY A 300 31.50 26.72 -6.34
N LEU A 301 31.26 27.80 -5.59
CA LEU A 301 30.06 28.64 -5.67
C LEU A 301 30.43 30.07 -6.03
N TYR A 302 29.49 30.78 -6.63
CA TYR A 302 29.61 32.23 -6.80
C TYR A 302 29.19 32.94 -5.51
N ALA A 303 30.05 33.83 -4.99
CA ALA A 303 29.70 34.75 -3.91
C ALA A 303 29.21 36.07 -4.52
N PRO A 304 27.94 36.49 -4.32
CA PRO A 304 27.54 37.83 -4.68
C PRO A 304 28.32 38.83 -3.81
N THR A 305 29.09 39.71 -4.44
CA THR A 305 29.91 40.70 -3.75
C THR A 305 29.07 41.83 -3.19
N ALA A 306 29.09 41.97 -1.86
CA ALA A 306 28.41 42.97 -1.02
C ALA A 306 26.88 42.81 -0.79
N PRO A 307 26.34 43.24 0.37
CA PRO A 307 24.95 42.98 0.76
C PRO A 307 23.92 43.91 0.08
N THR A 308 24.37 44.97 -0.60
CA THR A 308 23.56 46.11 -1.02
C THR A 308 23.18 46.03 -2.51
N TYR A 309 22.21 45.19 -2.82
CA TYR A 309 21.51 45.21 -4.12
C TYR A 309 20.00 45.42 -3.89
N PRO A 310 19.48 46.63 -4.12
CA PRO A 310 18.03 46.87 -4.13
C PRO A 310 17.41 46.24 -5.38
N ASP A 311 16.36 45.45 -5.17
CA ASP A 311 15.45 44.86 -6.17
C ASP A 311 16.01 44.69 -7.59
N GLU A 312 16.93 43.74 -7.73
CA GLU A 312 17.39 43.28 -9.04
C GLU A 312 16.23 42.75 -9.89
N LYS A 313 16.27 43.05 -11.18
CA LYS A 313 15.31 42.50 -12.15
C LYS A 313 15.36 40.96 -12.16
N PRO A 314 14.24 40.27 -12.49
CA PRO A 314 14.21 38.84 -12.78
C PRO A 314 15.41 38.41 -13.62
N ILE A 315 16.14 37.40 -13.15
CA ILE A 315 17.41 37.01 -13.78
C ILE A 315 17.10 36.30 -15.09
N LEU A 316 17.65 36.81 -16.20
CA LEU A 316 17.53 36.13 -17.49
C LEU A 316 18.29 34.79 -17.47
N GLY A 317 17.54 33.72 -17.75
CA GLY A 317 17.97 32.33 -17.64
C GLY A 317 17.89 31.81 -16.20
N GLY A 318 17.30 30.63 -16.01
CA GLY A 318 17.12 30.05 -14.69
C GLY A 318 18.41 29.83 -13.88
N ARG A 319 18.24 29.73 -12.56
CA ARG A 319 19.30 29.66 -11.53
C ARG A 319 18.97 28.60 -10.48
N THR A 320 20.02 28.06 -9.86
CA THR A 320 19.91 27.18 -8.68
C THR A 320 20.77 27.72 -7.54
N PHE A 321 20.19 27.74 -6.34
CA PHE A 321 20.83 28.19 -5.10
C PHE A 321 20.82 27.06 -4.08
N VAL A 322 21.86 27.02 -3.25
CA VAL A 322 21.96 26.10 -2.11
C VAL A 322 21.93 26.88 -0.81
N GLY A 323 21.10 26.43 0.14
CA GLY A 323 21.01 26.91 1.50
C GLY A 323 21.22 25.78 2.50
N ILE A 324 21.84 26.07 3.64
CA ILE A 324 22.07 25.09 4.71
C ILE A 324 21.36 25.55 5.99
N ARG A 325 20.60 24.64 6.60
CA ARG A 325 20.02 24.78 7.93
C ARG A 325 20.70 23.78 8.87
N ASN A 326 21.05 24.23 10.08
CA ASN A 326 21.81 23.44 11.06
C ASN A 326 23.15 22.92 10.53
N GLY A 327 23.88 23.76 9.77
CA GLY A 327 25.14 23.35 9.13
C GLY A 327 26.24 22.93 10.11
N ASN A 328 27.10 22.02 9.67
CA ASN A 328 28.11 21.30 10.47
C ASN A 328 27.55 20.40 11.61
N ALA A 329 26.23 20.30 11.78
CA ALA A 329 25.63 19.30 12.68
C ALA A 329 25.29 18.00 11.94
N GLN A 330 25.32 16.87 12.65
CA GLN A 330 24.78 15.60 12.13
C GLN A 330 23.28 15.79 11.83
N GLY A 331 22.85 15.39 10.62
CA GLY A 331 21.49 15.66 10.16
C GLY A 331 21.28 17.11 9.68
N SER A 332 22.33 17.77 9.18
CA SER A 332 22.20 19.06 8.50
C SER A 332 21.08 19.00 7.43
N THR A 333 20.24 20.02 7.32
CA THR A 333 19.27 20.10 6.20
C THR A 333 19.86 20.92 5.06
N VAL A 334 19.95 20.34 3.86
CA VAL A 334 20.33 21.03 2.63
C VAL A 334 19.06 21.45 1.87
N LEU A 335 19.06 22.67 1.36
CA LEU A 335 17.93 23.31 0.69
C LEU A 335 18.37 23.73 -0.72
N PHE A 336 17.77 23.18 -1.76
CA PHE A 336 18.04 23.58 -3.14
C PHE A 336 16.86 24.37 -3.70
N PHE A 337 17.04 25.66 -3.95
CA PHE A 337 16.03 26.51 -4.59
C PHE A 337 16.37 26.65 -6.08
N SER A 338 15.45 26.22 -6.94
CA SER A 338 15.61 26.17 -8.39
C SER A 338 14.49 26.96 -9.06
N SER A 339 14.81 27.92 -9.94
CA SER A 339 13.80 28.77 -10.58
C SER A 339 14.23 29.25 -11.96
N ASN A 340 13.26 29.40 -12.87
CA ASN A 340 13.47 29.98 -14.20
C ASN A 340 13.52 31.52 -14.20
N SER A 341 13.00 32.19 -13.16
CA SER A 341 12.70 33.62 -13.20
C SER A 341 12.95 34.40 -11.89
N ALA A 342 13.33 33.73 -10.79
CA ALA A 342 13.54 34.40 -9.51
C ALA A 342 14.70 35.41 -9.52
N THR A 343 14.57 36.48 -8.72
CA THR A 343 15.63 37.44 -8.43
C THR A 343 16.60 36.91 -7.36
N LEU A 344 17.81 37.50 -7.23
CA LEU A 344 18.72 37.18 -6.11
C LEU A 344 18.11 37.47 -4.74
N LYS A 345 17.18 38.43 -4.66
CA LYS A 345 16.44 38.73 -3.43
C LYS A 345 15.44 37.61 -3.13
N GLN A 346 14.59 37.24 -4.09
CA GLN A 346 13.61 36.15 -3.92
C GLN A 346 14.28 34.83 -3.53
N ALA A 347 15.37 34.43 -4.21
CA ALA A 347 16.09 33.20 -3.88
C ALA A 347 16.63 33.19 -2.43
N ARG A 348 17.19 34.32 -1.96
CA ARG A 348 17.66 34.47 -0.58
C ARG A 348 16.51 34.45 0.42
N ASP A 349 15.45 35.21 0.15
CA ASP A 349 14.28 35.32 1.03
C ASP A 349 13.57 33.95 1.17
N THR A 350 13.40 33.20 0.08
CA THR A 350 12.85 31.85 0.09
C THR A 350 13.73 30.88 0.88
N LEU A 351 15.03 30.82 0.64
CA LEU A 351 15.90 29.91 1.40
C LEU A 351 15.94 30.27 2.90
N THR A 352 15.92 31.57 3.22
CA THR A 352 15.85 32.07 4.61
C THR A 352 14.54 31.69 5.29
N SER A 353 13.40 31.76 4.59
CA SER A 353 12.10 31.36 5.16
C SER A 353 12.01 29.87 5.46
N PHE A 354 12.76 29.01 4.75
CA PHE A 354 12.91 27.59 5.06
C PHE A 354 13.95 27.29 6.15
N GLY A 355 14.58 28.34 6.71
CA GLY A 355 15.51 28.29 7.83
C GLY A 355 16.98 28.15 7.43
N ALA A 356 17.36 28.48 6.18
CA ALA A 356 18.77 28.51 5.80
C ALA A 356 19.52 29.60 6.59
N THR A 357 20.61 29.23 7.25
CA THR A 357 21.52 30.16 7.94
C THR A 357 22.75 30.52 7.09
N SER A 358 22.99 29.80 6.00
CA SER A 358 24.04 30.08 5.02
C SER A 358 23.53 29.76 3.62
N ILE A 359 23.67 30.71 2.67
CA ILE A 359 23.08 30.65 1.31
C ILE A 359 24.12 31.04 0.26
N ALA A 360 24.19 30.33 -0.86
CA ALA A 360 25.02 30.69 -2.00
C ALA A 360 24.43 30.23 -3.35
N GLN A 361 24.91 30.81 -4.45
CA GLN A 361 24.48 30.41 -5.80
C GLN A 361 25.31 29.21 -6.29
N LEU A 362 24.61 28.19 -6.79
CA LEU A 362 25.20 26.95 -7.27
C LEU A 362 25.56 27.03 -8.77
N ASP A 363 24.61 27.41 -9.63
CA ASP A 363 24.86 27.71 -11.06
C ASP A 363 23.74 28.57 -11.69
N GLY A 364 23.92 28.95 -12.96
CA GLY A 364 22.98 29.73 -13.75
C GLY A 364 23.24 29.73 -15.27
N ALA A 365 22.70 30.75 -15.95
CA ALA A 365 22.95 31.05 -17.36
C ALA A 365 22.76 29.85 -18.31
N GLY A 366 21.65 29.14 -18.12
CA GLY A 366 21.21 28.01 -18.96
C GLY A 366 21.61 26.62 -18.44
N SER A 367 22.43 26.53 -17.38
CA SER A 367 22.81 25.28 -16.70
C SER A 367 21.83 24.87 -15.57
N LEU A 368 20.56 25.24 -15.67
CA LEU A 368 19.53 24.86 -14.69
C LEU A 368 19.09 23.41 -14.94
N LEU A 369 19.09 22.58 -13.90
CA LEU A 369 18.48 21.26 -13.94
C LEU A 369 17.78 20.98 -12.60
N LEU A 370 16.55 20.52 -12.66
CA LEU A 370 15.84 19.88 -11.56
C LEU A 370 15.05 18.68 -12.11
N THR A 371 15.24 17.52 -11.50
CA THR A 371 14.44 16.32 -11.78
C THR A 371 13.79 15.78 -10.52
N TRP A 372 12.73 15.01 -10.67
CA TRP A 372 12.28 14.04 -9.67
C TRP A 372 12.32 12.64 -10.27
N GLY A 373 13.11 11.73 -9.69
CA GLY A 373 13.47 10.47 -10.34
C GLY A 373 14.08 10.73 -11.73
N LYS A 374 13.38 10.29 -12.78
CA LYS A 374 13.73 10.54 -14.19
C LYS A 374 12.95 11.70 -14.84
N ASP A 375 11.95 12.25 -14.16
CA ASP A 375 11.08 13.29 -14.70
C ASP A 375 11.77 14.66 -14.60
N ILE A 376 11.94 15.34 -15.72
CA ILE A 376 12.57 16.66 -15.79
C ILE A 376 11.53 17.73 -15.45
N LEU A 377 11.76 18.47 -14.37
CA LEU A 377 10.84 19.51 -13.86
C LEU A 377 11.28 20.92 -14.24
N LEU A 378 12.60 21.17 -14.24
CA LEU A 378 13.21 22.37 -14.78
C LEU A 378 14.44 22.02 -15.60
N GLN A 379 14.59 22.68 -16.74
CA GLN A 379 15.74 22.53 -17.63
C GLN A 379 16.10 23.87 -18.26
N GLY A 380 17.36 24.26 -18.16
CA GLY A 380 17.90 25.47 -18.76
C GLY A 380 18.28 25.29 -20.23
N GLY A 381 18.31 26.41 -20.96
CA GLY A 381 18.49 26.43 -22.42
C GLY A 381 19.84 25.94 -22.96
N ARG A 382 20.83 25.57 -22.13
CA ARG A 382 22.05 24.92 -22.65
C ARG A 382 21.78 23.48 -23.09
N PHE A 383 20.93 22.77 -22.36
CA PHE A 383 20.60 21.39 -22.67
C PHE A 383 19.81 21.25 -23.97
N THR A 384 18.94 22.22 -24.29
CA THR A 384 18.16 22.22 -25.54
C THR A 384 19.04 22.46 -26.78
N ILE A 385 20.20 23.10 -26.61
CA ILE A 385 21.25 23.23 -27.65
C ILE A 385 22.38 22.19 -27.51
N ARG A 386 22.14 21.10 -26.75
CA ARG A 386 23.08 19.97 -26.51
C ARG A 386 24.39 20.31 -25.80
N ILE A 387 24.50 21.50 -25.18
CA ILE A 387 25.61 21.84 -24.29
C ILE A 387 25.28 21.28 -22.90
N GLY A 388 25.98 20.22 -22.50
CA GLY A 388 25.76 19.53 -21.22
C GLY A 388 26.26 20.29 -19.98
N ILE A 389 26.22 19.63 -18.83
CA ILE A 389 26.88 20.06 -17.59
C ILE A 389 27.99 19.08 -17.19
N PRO A 390 29.08 19.54 -16.56
CA PRO A 390 30.17 18.66 -16.13
C PRO A 390 29.85 17.88 -14.84
N SER A 391 29.01 18.40 -13.94
CA SER A 391 28.58 17.66 -12.74
C SER A 391 27.14 17.96 -12.33
N ALA A 392 26.52 17.01 -11.63
CA ALA A 392 25.17 17.10 -11.08
C ALA A 392 25.15 16.58 -9.63
N ILE A 393 24.31 17.15 -8.77
CA ILE A 393 24.09 16.64 -7.41
C ILE A 393 22.86 15.75 -7.43
N ALA A 394 23.07 14.46 -7.17
CA ALA A 394 22.00 13.49 -7.03
C ALA A 394 21.60 13.29 -5.57
N ILE A 395 20.30 13.29 -5.31
CA ILE A 395 19.69 13.19 -3.99
C ILE A 395 19.05 11.80 -3.89
N TYR A 396 19.57 10.99 -2.97
CA TYR A 396 19.13 9.61 -2.75
C TYR A 396 18.51 9.44 -1.38
N SER A 397 17.49 8.59 -1.28
CA SER A 397 17.04 8.08 0.02
C SER A 397 16.58 6.63 -0.09
N LYS A 398 16.48 5.94 1.05
CA LYS A 398 15.80 4.64 1.09
C LYS A 398 14.35 4.79 0.62
N GLU A 399 13.70 3.69 0.23
CA GLU A 399 12.24 3.71 0.25
C GLU A 399 11.74 4.10 1.64
N PRO A 400 10.60 4.81 1.75
CA PRO A 400 9.87 4.83 3.01
C PRO A 400 9.76 3.38 3.47
N GLU A 401 10.08 3.13 4.74
CA GLU A 401 9.38 2.06 5.42
C GLU A 401 7.92 2.44 5.32
N GLU A 402 7.14 1.69 4.55
CA GLU A 402 5.71 1.65 4.74
C GLU A 402 5.52 1.20 6.18
N LYS A 403 5.39 2.17 7.10
CA LYS A 403 4.63 1.96 8.31
C LYS A 403 3.19 1.94 7.84
N PRO A 404 2.58 0.76 7.68
CA PRO A 404 1.15 0.73 7.49
C PRO A 404 0.51 1.37 8.73
N GLN A 405 -0.60 2.07 8.52
CA GLN A 405 -1.35 2.73 9.58
C GLN A 405 -1.58 1.72 10.73
N ASP A 406 -1.08 2.02 11.94
CA ASP A 406 -1.14 1.11 13.09
C ASP A 406 -2.59 0.64 13.26
N ARG A 407 -2.82 -0.65 13.00
CA ARG A 407 -4.16 -1.23 13.17
C ARG A 407 -4.37 -1.43 14.67
N THR A 408 -5.57 -1.14 15.15
CA THR A 408 -5.86 -1.00 16.58
C THR A 408 -7.07 -1.81 17.01
N GLY A 409 -7.25 -1.92 18.33
CA GLY A 409 -8.28 -2.77 18.92
C GLY A 409 -7.79 -4.20 19.13
N LYS A 410 -8.72 -5.07 19.48
CA LYS A 410 -8.41 -6.44 19.89
C LYS A 410 -8.18 -7.37 18.69
N PRO A 411 -7.34 -8.41 18.84
CA PRO A 411 -7.30 -9.52 17.89
C PRO A 411 -8.62 -10.28 17.82
N VAL A 412 -9.14 -10.45 16.61
CA VAL A 412 -10.29 -11.29 16.26
C VAL A 412 -9.78 -12.45 15.39
N LYS A 413 -10.15 -13.68 15.76
CA LYS A 413 -9.65 -14.92 15.12
C LYS A 413 -10.67 -15.50 14.16
N GLY A 414 -10.29 -15.64 12.88
CA GLY A 414 -10.94 -16.52 11.93
C GLY A 414 -10.27 -17.89 11.90
N THR A 415 -10.99 -18.93 11.46
CA THR A 415 -10.51 -20.33 11.50
C THR A 415 -10.83 -21.03 10.19
N SER A 416 -9.87 -21.77 9.63
CA SER A 416 -10.05 -22.73 8.54
C SER A 416 -9.33 -24.02 8.93
N TYR A 417 -10.06 -25.07 9.30
CA TYR A 417 -9.49 -26.30 9.84
C TYR A 417 -10.04 -27.55 9.15
N GLY A 418 -9.26 -28.63 9.12
CA GLY A 418 -9.68 -29.91 8.55
C GLY A 418 -10.14 -29.83 7.08
N ASP A 419 -11.27 -30.48 6.79
CA ASP A 419 -11.96 -30.54 5.51
C ASP A 419 -13.05 -29.46 5.45
N PRO A 420 -12.88 -28.42 4.62
CA PRO A 420 -12.61 -27.10 5.17
C PRO A 420 -13.75 -26.57 6.03
N HIS A 421 -13.62 -26.72 7.35
CA HIS A 421 -14.53 -26.15 8.32
C HIS A 421 -14.10 -24.73 8.62
N LEU A 422 -14.95 -23.78 8.28
CA LEU A 422 -14.70 -22.35 8.39
C LEU A 422 -15.46 -21.78 9.58
N ILE A 423 -14.77 -20.95 10.36
CA ILE A 423 -15.35 -20.07 11.36
C ILE A 423 -14.92 -18.65 11.01
N THR A 424 -15.87 -17.83 10.57
CA THR A 424 -15.64 -16.43 10.18
C THR A 424 -15.17 -15.60 11.37
N PHE A 425 -14.69 -14.38 11.12
CA PHE A 425 -14.26 -13.48 12.19
C PHE A 425 -15.41 -13.17 13.18
N ASP A 426 -16.66 -13.11 12.69
CA ASP A 426 -17.86 -12.86 13.51
C ASP A 426 -18.54 -14.15 14.00
N GLY A 427 -17.93 -15.32 13.76
CA GLY A 427 -18.28 -16.59 14.37
C GLY A 427 -19.28 -17.47 13.60
N HIS A 428 -19.63 -17.12 12.36
CA HIS A 428 -20.43 -17.99 11.49
C HIS A 428 -19.66 -19.27 11.18
N ARG A 429 -20.30 -20.44 11.33
CA ARG A 429 -19.69 -21.75 11.09
C ARG A 429 -20.33 -22.43 9.89
N TYR A 430 -19.50 -22.89 8.97
CA TYR A 430 -19.92 -23.63 7.79
C TYR A 430 -18.79 -24.56 7.30
N SER A 431 -19.16 -25.68 6.68
CA SER A 431 -18.24 -26.56 5.95
C SER A 431 -18.25 -26.18 4.48
N PHE A 432 -17.07 -26.13 3.88
CA PHE A 432 -16.82 -25.59 2.54
C PHE A 432 -16.03 -26.61 1.72
N GLN A 433 -16.71 -27.71 1.41
CA GLN A 433 -16.18 -28.87 0.70
C GLN A 433 -16.03 -28.57 -0.79
N THR A 434 -14.99 -27.82 -1.14
CA THR A 434 -14.68 -27.42 -2.51
C THR A 434 -13.19 -27.60 -2.82
N VAL A 435 -12.85 -27.62 -4.11
CA VAL A 435 -11.49 -27.89 -4.61
C VAL A 435 -11.02 -26.71 -5.45
N GLY A 436 -9.95 -26.05 -5.04
CA GLY A 436 -9.55 -24.78 -5.62
C GLY A 436 -8.51 -24.01 -4.81
N GLU A 437 -8.21 -22.81 -5.30
CA GLU A 437 -7.48 -21.80 -4.55
C GLU A 437 -8.42 -20.61 -4.30
N PHE A 438 -8.52 -20.15 -3.06
CA PHE A 438 -9.53 -19.18 -2.61
C PHE A 438 -8.92 -18.07 -1.76
N ILE A 439 -9.49 -16.87 -1.82
CA ILE A 439 -9.18 -15.78 -0.89
C ILE A 439 -9.85 -16.09 0.45
N LEU A 440 -9.07 -16.59 1.41
CA LEU A 440 -9.55 -16.88 2.76
C LEU A 440 -9.91 -15.57 3.49
N ALA A 441 -8.99 -14.61 3.46
CA ALA A 441 -9.19 -13.26 4.00
C ALA A 441 -8.27 -12.25 3.31
N LYS A 442 -8.78 -11.04 3.04
CA LYS A 442 -8.05 -9.94 2.42
C LYS A 442 -8.56 -8.59 2.94
N SER A 443 -7.66 -7.68 3.27
CA SER A 443 -8.02 -6.30 3.60
C SER A 443 -8.22 -5.46 2.34
N THR A 444 -9.18 -4.54 2.35
CA THR A 444 -9.53 -3.69 1.19
C THR A 444 -8.42 -2.73 0.78
N ASP A 445 -7.48 -2.43 1.67
CA ASP A 445 -6.25 -1.68 1.40
C ASP A 445 -5.13 -2.50 0.71
N GLY A 446 -5.27 -3.82 0.62
CA GLY A 446 -4.29 -4.73 0.00
C GLY A 446 -3.00 -4.96 0.80
N ILE A 447 -2.97 -4.59 2.09
CA ILE A 447 -1.82 -4.78 3.00
C ILE A 447 -1.79 -6.21 3.57
N PHE A 448 -2.95 -6.78 3.89
CA PHE A 448 -3.12 -8.13 4.42
C PHE A 448 -3.88 -8.99 3.41
N GLU A 449 -3.33 -10.14 3.03
CA GLU A 449 -3.99 -11.11 2.15
C GLU A 449 -3.51 -12.53 2.45
N VAL A 450 -4.47 -13.44 2.59
CA VAL A 450 -4.29 -14.87 2.85
C VAL A 450 -5.18 -15.65 1.89
N GLN A 451 -4.57 -16.60 1.17
CA GLN A 451 -5.20 -17.49 0.22
C GLN A 451 -4.97 -18.94 0.65
N THR A 452 -5.96 -19.81 0.51
CA THR A 452 -5.85 -21.25 0.81
C THR A 452 -6.07 -22.09 -0.45
N ARG A 453 -5.31 -23.19 -0.56
CA ARG A 453 -5.50 -24.25 -1.56
C ARG A 453 -6.20 -25.42 -0.90
N GLN A 454 -7.28 -25.90 -1.50
CA GLN A 454 -8.10 -27.00 -1.04
C GLN A 454 -8.07 -28.10 -2.10
N SER A 455 -7.63 -29.29 -1.72
CA SER A 455 -7.43 -30.43 -2.61
C SER A 455 -8.36 -31.58 -2.22
N ALA A 456 -8.94 -32.28 -3.20
CA ALA A 456 -9.76 -33.45 -2.95
C ALA A 456 -9.04 -34.53 -2.11
N VAL A 457 -9.82 -35.23 -1.29
CA VAL A 457 -9.46 -36.49 -0.61
C VAL A 457 -10.22 -37.65 -1.24
N ASN A 458 -11.51 -37.44 -1.49
CA ASN A 458 -12.37 -38.32 -2.26
C ASN A 458 -13.30 -37.46 -3.14
N LYS A 459 -14.45 -37.97 -3.58
CA LYS A 459 -15.41 -37.28 -4.46
C LYS A 459 -16.25 -36.18 -3.77
N SER A 460 -16.26 -36.14 -2.44
CA SER A 460 -17.12 -35.25 -1.63
C SER A 460 -16.39 -34.48 -0.53
N LEU A 461 -15.20 -34.94 -0.12
CA LEU A 461 -14.36 -34.31 0.91
C LEU A 461 -13.08 -33.72 0.32
N SER A 462 -12.73 -32.51 0.73
CA SER A 462 -11.45 -31.84 0.41
C SER A 462 -10.65 -31.55 1.67
N LEU A 463 -9.38 -31.13 1.57
CA LEU A 463 -8.56 -30.69 2.70
C LEU A 463 -7.74 -29.48 2.30
N ASN A 464 -7.51 -28.55 3.23
CA ASN A 464 -6.54 -27.47 3.08
C ASN A 464 -5.13 -28.06 2.87
N SER A 465 -4.54 -27.90 1.68
CA SER A 465 -3.24 -28.48 1.30
C SER A 465 -2.09 -27.46 1.25
N ALA A 466 -2.41 -26.18 1.10
CA ALA A 466 -1.44 -25.10 1.14
C ALA A 466 -2.09 -23.78 1.56
N VAL A 467 -1.28 -22.85 2.06
CA VAL A 467 -1.66 -21.46 2.34
C VAL A 467 -0.59 -20.54 1.76
N ALA A 468 -1.00 -19.47 1.08
CA ALA A 468 -0.12 -18.43 0.57
C ALA A 468 -0.61 -17.05 1.02
N MET A 469 0.32 -16.16 1.32
CA MET A 469 0.03 -14.86 1.91
C MET A 469 1.04 -13.80 1.46
N LYS A 470 0.60 -12.54 1.48
CA LYS A 470 1.41 -11.40 1.09
C LYS A 470 1.82 -10.64 2.36
N VAL A 471 3.10 -10.75 2.74
CA VAL A 471 3.66 -10.13 3.94
C VAL A 471 4.58 -8.98 3.51
N GLY A 472 4.07 -7.76 3.61
CA GLY A 472 4.70 -6.58 3.02
C GLY A 472 4.90 -6.76 1.51
N LYS A 473 6.17 -6.89 1.09
CA LYS A 473 6.58 -7.07 -0.32
C LYS A 473 6.90 -8.53 -0.68
N ASN A 474 6.78 -9.47 0.26
CA ASN A 474 7.11 -10.88 0.07
C ASN A 474 5.85 -11.73 -0.12
N ARG A 475 5.94 -12.73 -1.00
CA ARG A 475 5.05 -13.89 -0.95
C ARG A 475 5.61 -14.89 0.05
N VAL A 476 4.79 -15.34 0.97
CA VAL A 476 5.09 -16.41 1.93
C VAL A 476 4.08 -17.51 1.68
N ALA A 477 4.54 -18.74 1.46
CA ALA A 477 3.64 -19.87 1.20
C ALA A 477 4.10 -21.13 1.94
N PHE A 478 3.14 -21.89 2.47
CA PHE A 478 3.36 -23.16 3.13
C PHE A 478 2.59 -24.25 2.39
N TYR A 479 3.24 -25.38 2.16
CA TYR A 479 2.68 -26.54 1.45
C TYR A 479 2.80 -27.78 2.33
N SER A 480 1.71 -28.55 2.48
CA SER A 480 1.74 -29.88 3.12
C SER A 480 1.96 -31.00 2.10
N LYS A 481 1.54 -30.77 0.86
CA LYS A 481 1.73 -31.62 -0.33
C LYS A 481 1.78 -30.75 -1.59
N ASP A 482 1.94 -31.39 -2.74
CA ASP A 482 1.89 -30.74 -4.07
C ASP A 482 2.91 -29.59 -4.19
N PHE A 483 4.13 -29.84 -3.71
CA PHE A 483 5.23 -28.87 -3.65
C PHE A 483 5.63 -28.39 -5.06
N PRO A 484 5.77 -27.07 -5.28
CA PRO A 484 5.96 -26.47 -6.61
C PRO A 484 7.33 -26.79 -7.23
N ASP A 485 8.30 -27.16 -6.40
CA ASP A 485 9.72 -27.34 -6.69
C ASP A 485 10.21 -28.76 -6.37
N SER A 486 9.30 -29.67 -6.01
CA SER A 486 9.56 -31.03 -5.51
C SER A 486 10.44 -31.13 -4.25
N ASN A 487 10.83 -30.02 -3.60
CA ASN A 487 11.57 -30.05 -2.35
C ASN A 487 10.61 -30.30 -1.17
N THR A 488 10.92 -31.28 -0.33
CA THR A 488 10.09 -31.64 0.84
C THR A 488 10.77 -31.39 2.19
N ASP A 489 11.94 -30.74 2.20
CA ASP A 489 12.78 -30.57 3.40
C ASP A 489 12.21 -29.51 4.35
N THR A 490 11.45 -28.56 3.80
CA THR A 490 10.73 -27.51 4.52
C THR A 490 9.33 -27.34 3.91
N PRO A 491 8.30 -27.00 4.69
CA PRO A 491 7.00 -26.61 4.14
C PRO A 491 7.03 -25.20 3.50
N LEU A 492 7.94 -24.33 3.94
CA LEU A 492 7.94 -22.89 3.67
C LEU A 492 8.65 -22.52 2.35
N ARG A 493 8.00 -21.67 1.55
CA ARG A 493 8.60 -20.87 0.46
C ARG A 493 8.49 -19.39 0.77
N ILE A 494 9.56 -18.65 0.48
CA ILE A 494 9.56 -17.18 0.44
C ILE A 494 9.91 -16.78 -0.98
N ASN A 495 9.02 -16.03 -1.64
CA ASN A 495 9.15 -15.59 -3.03
C ASN A 495 9.49 -16.77 -4.00
N GLY A 496 8.87 -17.93 -3.77
CA GLY A 496 9.07 -19.16 -4.56
C GLY A 496 10.36 -19.94 -4.28
N LYS A 497 11.12 -19.62 -3.22
CA LYS A 497 12.31 -20.37 -2.81
C LYS A 497 12.06 -21.15 -1.52
N PRO A 498 12.34 -22.48 -1.46
CA PRO A 498 12.38 -23.23 -0.21
C PRO A 498 13.23 -22.49 0.83
N THR A 499 12.67 -22.27 2.01
CA THR A 499 13.37 -21.56 3.10
C THR A 499 13.15 -22.30 4.42
N ALA A 500 14.23 -22.52 5.17
CA ALA A 500 14.15 -22.96 6.56
C ALA A 500 14.12 -21.73 7.49
N VAL A 501 13.37 -21.82 8.59
CA VAL A 501 13.53 -20.90 9.71
C VAL A 501 14.60 -21.50 10.62
N GLU A 502 15.75 -20.84 10.70
CA GLU A 502 16.86 -21.21 11.58
C GLU A 502 16.63 -20.60 12.96
N GLY A 503 16.45 -21.45 13.98
CA GLY A 503 15.99 -21.01 15.31
C GLY A 503 14.48 -20.75 15.37
N ASP A 504 14.08 -19.83 16.25
CA ASP A 504 12.68 -19.61 16.61
C ASP A 504 11.93 -18.62 15.68
N SER A 505 12.65 -17.77 14.92
CA SER A 505 12.02 -16.79 14.02
C SER A 505 12.90 -16.33 12.85
N LEU A 506 12.26 -15.81 11.80
CA LEU A 506 12.88 -15.26 10.60
C LEU A 506 12.20 -13.94 10.21
N SER A 507 12.92 -12.82 10.26
CA SER A 507 12.44 -11.51 9.82
C SER A 507 12.45 -11.35 8.31
N LEU A 508 11.42 -10.71 7.75
CA LEU A 508 11.26 -10.52 6.31
C LEU A 508 11.73 -9.13 5.82
N PRO A 509 12.42 -9.04 4.67
CA PRO A 509 12.78 -7.75 4.08
C PRO A 509 11.53 -6.93 3.74
N GLY A 510 11.43 -5.71 4.29
CA GLY A 510 10.27 -4.84 4.08
C GLY A 510 9.11 -5.06 5.07
N GLY A 511 9.32 -5.83 6.15
CA GLY A 511 8.39 -5.93 7.28
C GLY A 511 7.76 -7.32 7.44
N GLY A 512 7.44 -7.65 8.70
CA GLY A 512 6.88 -8.92 9.12
C GLY A 512 7.92 -9.96 9.57
N VAL A 513 7.46 -10.96 10.31
CA VAL A 513 8.28 -12.02 10.93
C VAL A 513 7.57 -13.36 10.80
N ILE A 514 8.32 -14.42 10.49
CA ILE A 514 7.84 -15.80 10.53
C ILE A 514 8.42 -16.46 11.79
N HIS A 515 7.58 -16.72 12.78
CA HIS A 515 7.93 -17.47 13.98
C HIS A 515 7.71 -18.98 13.75
N LYS A 516 8.58 -19.83 14.30
CA LYS A 516 8.51 -21.29 14.24
C LYS A 516 8.53 -21.85 15.66
N GLN A 517 7.43 -22.48 16.07
CA GLN A 517 7.36 -23.19 17.36
C GLN A 517 7.97 -24.60 17.25
N ASN A 518 7.78 -25.25 16.10
CA ASN A 518 8.32 -26.56 15.73
C ASN A 518 8.05 -26.79 14.23
N ASP A 519 8.51 -27.91 13.67
CA ASP A 519 8.34 -28.22 12.23
C ASP A 519 6.87 -28.32 11.76
N SER A 520 5.92 -28.42 12.69
CA SER A 520 4.48 -28.47 12.39
C SER A 520 3.74 -27.18 12.70
N ASN A 521 4.35 -26.19 13.36
CA ASN A 521 3.63 -25.00 13.87
C ASN A 521 4.40 -23.70 13.61
N TYR A 522 3.76 -22.82 12.86
CA TYR A 522 4.31 -21.52 12.44
C TYR A 522 3.32 -20.39 12.74
N VAL A 523 3.84 -19.19 13.00
CA VAL A 523 3.04 -17.97 13.12
C VAL A 523 3.69 -16.88 12.28
N VAL A 524 2.99 -16.43 11.24
CA VAL A 524 3.43 -15.31 10.42
C VAL A 524 2.80 -14.02 10.94
N GLU A 525 3.60 -13.01 11.23
CA GLU A 525 3.20 -11.73 11.80
C GLU A 525 3.49 -10.59 10.81
N TRP A 526 2.52 -9.71 10.61
CA TRP A 526 2.66 -8.49 9.81
C TRP A 526 3.12 -7.32 10.70
N SER A 527 3.78 -6.33 10.09
CA SER A 527 4.15 -5.08 10.78
C SER A 527 2.95 -4.24 11.27
N THR A 528 1.76 -4.46 10.69
CA THR A 528 0.45 -3.93 11.14
C THR A 528 -0.10 -4.60 12.40
N GLY A 529 0.42 -5.78 12.79
CA GLY A 529 -0.04 -6.53 13.96
C GLY A 529 -0.93 -7.75 13.67
N GLU A 530 -1.43 -7.94 12.44
CA GLU A 530 -2.12 -9.19 12.07
C GLU A 530 -1.18 -10.38 12.17
N LYS A 531 -1.76 -11.55 12.42
CA LYS A 531 -1.04 -12.82 12.48
C LYS A 531 -1.77 -13.88 11.67
N VAL A 532 -1.06 -14.87 11.14
CA VAL A 532 -1.63 -16.12 10.64
C VAL A 532 -0.86 -17.25 11.31
N ALA A 533 -1.54 -17.98 12.20
CA ALA A 533 -0.98 -19.22 12.72
C ALA A 533 -1.33 -20.38 11.77
N ILE A 534 -0.41 -21.31 11.60
CA ILE A 534 -0.53 -22.46 10.69
C ILE A 534 -0.07 -23.70 11.45
N THR A 535 -0.92 -24.73 11.45
CA THR A 535 -0.55 -26.05 11.96
C THR A 535 -0.60 -27.06 10.82
N ILE A 536 0.54 -27.69 10.52
CA ILE A 536 0.69 -28.64 9.42
C ILE A 536 0.62 -30.06 9.96
N TYR A 537 -0.16 -30.90 9.31
CA TYR A 537 -0.36 -32.30 9.69
C TYR A 537 0.13 -33.24 8.59
N SER A 538 0.87 -34.27 9.02
CA SER A 538 1.28 -35.41 8.20
C SER A 538 1.06 -36.67 9.03
N ARG A 539 0.08 -37.50 8.66
CA ARG A 539 -0.22 -38.77 9.32
C ARG A 539 -0.76 -39.77 8.31
N GLY A 540 -0.06 -40.90 8.15
CA GLY A 540 -0.38 -41.89 7.12
C GLY A 540 -0.36 -41.25 5.73
N GLN A 541 -1.46 -41.41 4.98
CA GLN A 541 -1.64 -40.83 3.65
C GLN A 541 -2.12 -39.37 3.67
N PHE A 542 -2.58 -38.84 4.81
CA PHE A 542 -3.16 -37.51 4.89
C PHE A 542 -2.09 -36.45 5.20
N LYS A 543 -1.99 -35.46 4.30
CA LYS A 543 -1.18 -34.25 4.46
C LYS A 543 -2.06 -33.03 4.22
N TYR A 544 -2.21 -32.20 5.25
CA TYR A 544 -3.11 -31.04 5.27
C TYR A 544 -2.65 -30.02 6.32
N MET A 545 -3.37 -28.90 6.47
CA MET A 545 -3.07 -27.89 7.47
C MET A 545 -4.31 -27.14 7.95
N ASP A 546 -4.24 -26.64 9.17
CA ASP A 546 -5.19 -25.66 9.70
C ASP A 546 -4.58 -24.26 9.63
N VAL A 547 -5.41 -23.25 9.32
CA VAL A 547 -5.01 -21.86 9.08
C VAL A 547 -5.88 -20.94 9.94
N PHE A 548 -5.23 -20.08 10.71
CA PHE A 548 -5.87 -19.23 11.71
C PHE A 548 -5.45 -17.76 11.54
N PRO A 549 -6.16 -16.98 10.71
CA PRO A 549 -5.96 -15.54 10.62
C PRO A 549 -6.44 -14.81 11.87
N PHE A 550 -5.62 -13.89 12.37
CA PHE A 550 -5.94 -12.94 13.45
C PHE A 550 -5.82 -11.53 12.88
N VAL A 551 -6.95 -10.83 12.82
CA VAL A 551 -7.06 -9.42 12.38
C VAL A 551 -7.46 -8.54 13.57
N LEU A 552 -7.44 -7.21 13.44
CA LEU A 552 -7.77 -6.31 14.54
C LEU A 552 -9.16 -5.64 14.34
N GLU A 553 -9.88 -5.38 15.44
CA GLU A 553 -11.23 -4.77 15.43
C GLU A 553 -11.34 -3.49 14.57
N SER A 554 -10.27 -2.70 14.43
CA SER A 554 -10.26 -1.50 13.55
C SER A 554 -10.49 -1.81 12.07
N GLN A 555 -10.41 -3.08 11.65
CA GLN A 555 -10.62 -3.55 10.28
C GLN A 555 -12.09 -3.91 9.97
N ALA A 556 -13.03 -3.62 10.88
CA ALA A 556 -14.46 -3.84 10.65
C ALA A 556 -14.95 -3.23 9.33
N ASN A 557 -15.60 -4.05 8.49
CA ASN A 557 -16.03 -3.73 7.13
C ASN A 557 -14.91 -3.44 6.11
N GLN A 558 -13.64 -3.61 6.49
CA GLN A 558 -12.45 -3.48 5.62
C GLN A 558 -11.85 -4.84 5.26
N MET A 559 -12.53 -5.93 5.60
CA MET A 559 -12.14 -7.31 5.31
C MET A 559 -13.12 -7.96 4.33
N VAL A 560 -12.59 -8.79 3.44
CA VAL A 560 -13.35 -9.58 2.45
C VAL A 560 -12.74 -10.98 2.29
N GLY A 561 -13.52 -11.93 1.79
CA GLY A 561 -13.12 -13.32 1.57
C GLY A 561 -14.04 -14.30 2.30
N LEU A 562 -13.61 -15.57 2.37
CA LEU A 562 -14.38 -16.65 3.01
C LEU A 562 -14.62 -16.45 4.52
N LEU A 563 -13.78 -15.66 5.21
CA LEU A 563 -13.89 -15.40 6.65
C LEU A 563 -14.72 -14.16 7.03
N GLY A 564 -15.42 -13.53 6.07
CA GLY A 564 -16.30 -12.40 6.33
C GLY A 564 -15.59 -11.06 6.52
N ASN A 565 -16.27 -10.10 7.18
CA ASN A 565 -15.88 -8.69 7.20
C ASN A 565 -15.59 -8.08 8.59
N VAL A 566 -15.56 -8.92 9.64
CA VAL A 566 -15.15 -8.59 11.02
C VAL A 566 -15.90 -7.38 11.63
N ASN A 567 -17.20 -7.27 11.37
CA ASN A 567 -18.03 -6.16 11.82
C ASN A 567 -18.91 -6.50 13.06
N GLY A 568 -18.87 -7.75 13.52
CA GLY A 568 -19.68 -8.30 14.60
C GLY A 568 -21.04 -8.89 14.18
N ASN A 569 -21.36 -8.95 12.88
CA ASN A 569 -22.64 -9.44 12.36
C ASN A 569 -22.50 -10.69 11.48
N VAL A 570 -22.64 -11.83 12.13
CA VAL A 570 -22.72 -13.19 11.57
C VAL A 570 -23.61 -13.35 10.32
N ASN A 571 -24.57 -12.45 10.08
CA ASN A 571 -25.54 -12.53 8.98
C ASN A 571 -25.07 -11.92 7.65
N ASP A 572 -23.97 -11.16 7.64
CA ASP A 572 -23.39 -10.60 6.39
C ASP A 572 -21.97 -11.07 6.07
N ASP A 573 -21.48 -12.07 6.80
CA ASP A 573 -20.20 -12.74 6.58
C ASP A 573 -20.09 -13.44 5.21
N LEU A 574 -21.14 -14.16 4.77
CA LEU A 574 -21.15 -14.88 3.49
C LEU A 574 -21.45 -13.93 2.31
N ARG A 575 -20.67 -12.86 2.21
CA ARG A 575 -20.76 -11.85 1.16
C ARG A 575 -20.04 -12.32 -0.09
N PHE A 576 -20.73 -12.33 -1.23
CA PHE A 576 -20.13 -12.58 -2.54
C PHE A 576 -19.20 -11.42 -2.91
N ARG A 577 -18.23 -11.67 -3.81
CA ARG A 577 -17.38 -10.61 -4.36
C ARG A 577 -18.16 -9.51 -5.12
N SER A 578 -19.40 -9.78 -5.57
CA SER A 578 -20.32 -8.79 -6.14
C SER A 578 -20.91 -7.81 -5.10
N GLY A 579 -20.85 -8.15 -3.81
CA GLY A 579 -21.46 -7.40 -2.71
C GLY A 579 -22.75 -8.03 -2.17
N ASP A 580 -23.38 -8.95 -2.91
CA ASP A 580 -24.55 -9.73 -2.48
C ASP A 580 -24.25 -10.58 -1.23
N ILE A 581 -25.27 -10.99 -0.49
CA ILE A 581 -25.13 -11.80 0.73
C ILE A 581 -25.86 -13.13 0.57
N LEU A 582 -25.18 -14.24 0.83
CA LEU A 582 -25.81 -15.54 1.07
C LEU A 582 -26.27 -15.58 2.54
N PRO A 583 -27.57 -15.80 2.85
CA PRO A 583 -28.01 -15.81 4.25
C PRO A 583 -27.38 -16.95 5.05
N SER A 584 -26.69 -16.61 6.13
CA SER A 584 -25.96 -17.55 6.99
C SER A 584 -26.85 -18.68 7.53
N LYS A 585 -26.47 -19.93 7.25
CA LYS A 585 -27.08 -21.16 7.80
C LYS A 585 -26.02 -22.21 8.13
N SER A 586 -26.32 -23.05 9.12
CA SER A 586 -25.54 -24.26 9.41
C SER A 586 -25.52 -25.18 8.18
N THR A 587 -24.37 -25.80 7.92
CA THR A 587 -24.17 -26.82 6.88
C THR A 587 -24.12 -28.24 7.45
N TYR A 588 -24.05 -28.39 8.78
CA TYR A 588 -23.91 -29.70 9.44
C TYR A 588 -25.28 -30.34 9.71
N GLY A 589 -26.32 -29.52 9.90
CA GLY A 589 -27.69 -29.95 10.08
C GLY A 589 -28.61 -28.90 10.72
N ASP A 590 -29.89 -29.28 10.78
CA ASP A 590 -31.06 -28.54 11.30
C ASP A 590 -31.64 -27.40 10.44
N VAL A 591 -32.32 -27.80 9.35
CA VAL A 591 -33.45 -27.06 8.77
C VAL A 591 -34.80 -27.52 9.37
N ARG A 592 -34.79 -28.42 10.37
CA ARG A 592 -36.00 -29.02 10.97
C ARG A 592 -36.74 -28.08 11.92
N GLN A 593 -36.05 -27.20 12.65
CA GLN A 593 -36.70 -26.22 13.55
C GLN A 593 -37.63 -25.21 12.84
N LEU A 594 -37.69 -25.19 11.50
CA LEU A 594 -38.65 -24.38 10.73
C LEU A 594 -39.90 -25.14 10.24
N ILE A 595 -39.97 -26.46 10.34
CA ILE A 595 -41.10 -27.27 9.81
C ILE A 595 -41.84 -28.06 10.90
N GLU A 596 -42.22 -27.37 11.98
CA GLU A 596 -43.23 -27.87 12.93
C GLU A 596 -44.50 -27.00 13.02
N ARG A 597 -44.61 -25.86 12.30
CA ARG A 597 -45.67 -24.88 12.62
C ARG A 597 -46.57 -24.26 11.54
N VAL A 598 -46.33 -24.32 10.23
CA VAL A 598 -47.11 -23.42 9.33
C VAL A 598 -47.51 -23.81 7.88
N SER A 599 -47.25 -25.00 7.32
CA SER A 599 -47.75 -25.29 5.95
C SER A 599 -47.94 -26.77 5.60
N PRO A 600 -49.03 -27.14 4.88
CA PRO A 600 -49.21 -28.47 4.30
C PRO A 600 -48.43 -28.70 2.98
N ILE A 601 -47.70 -27.70 2.47
CA ILE A 601 -46.88 -27.85 1.25
C ILE A 601 -45.60 -28.63 1.60
N ARG A 602 -45.53 -29.89 1.15
CA ARG A 602 -44.34 -30.73 1.26
C ARG A 602 -43.31 -30.36 0.19
N ILE A 603 -42.41 -29.44 0.51
CA ILE A 603 -41.12 -29.35 -0.19
C ILE A 603 -40.20 -30.39 0.44
N PRO A 604 -39.52 -31.28 -0.33
CA PRO A 604 -38.50 -32.16 0.22
C PRO A 604 -37.37 -31.33 0.86
N LEU A 605 -37.12 -31.53 2.16
CA LEU A 605 -36.14 -30.73 2.92
C LEU A 605 -34.76 -30.68 2.24
N GLY A 606 -34.32 -31.85 1.76
CA GLY A 606 -33.05 -32.02 1.05
C GLY A 606 -32.93 -31.27 -0.28
N GLU A 607 -34.03 -30.83 -0.91
CA GLU A 607 -33.96 -30.02 -2.14
C GLU A 607 -33.60 -28.57 -1.83
N LEU A 608 -34.19 -27.99 -0.77
CA LEU A 608 -33.83 -26.64 -0.30
C LEU A 608 -32.42 -26.58 0.29
N GLU A 609 -32.03 -27.64 1.01
CA GLU A 609 -30.68 -27.82 1.54
C GLU A 609 -29.66 -27.95 0.41
N LYS A 610 -29.94 -28.80 -0.59
CA LYS A 610 -29.11 -28.90 -1.80
C LYS A 610 -28.98 -27.56 -2.53
N ILE A 611 -30.06 -26.81 -2.72
CA ILE A 611 -29.99 -25.47 -3.36
C ILE A 611 -29.10 -24.51 -2.56
N TYR A 612 -29.16 -24.54 -1.22
CA TYR A 612 -28.28 -23.74 -0.38
C TYR A 612 -26.81 -24.16 -0.50
N LEU A 613 -26.54 -25.47 -0.48
CA LEU A 613 -25.18 -26.01 -0.58
C LEU A 613 -24.58 -25.86 -1.99
N ASP A 614 -25.41 -25.90 -3.04
CA ASP A 614 -25.07 -25.49 -4.40
C ASP A 614 -24.65 -24.00 -4.40
N LYS A 615 -25.47 -23.09 -3.84
CA LYS A 615 -25.10 -21.67 -3.73
C LYS A 615 -23.84 -21.41 -2.92
N LEU A 616 -23.61 -22.15 -1.84
CA LEU A 616 -22.44 -21.98 -0.98
C LEU A 616 -21.15 -22.46 -1.65
N ASN A 617 -21.11 -23.73 -2.08
CA ASN A 617 -19.88 -24.36 -2.56
C ASN A 617 -19.56 -24.02 -4.02
N LYS A 618 -20.60 -23.73 -4.83
CA LYS A 618 -20.45 -23.36 -6.24
C LYS A 618 -20.50 -21.84 -6.39
N ASP A 619 -21.63 -21.18 -6.19
CA ASP A 619 -21.73 -19.74 -6.55
C ASP A 619 -20.84 -18.85 -5.67
N PHE A 620 -20.98 -18.93 -4.35
CA PHE A 620 -20.21 -18.16 -3.38
C PHE A 620 -18.72 -18.54 -3.43
N GLY A 621 -18.43 -19.86 -3.42
CA GLY A 621 -17.07 -20.36 -3.56
C GLY A 621 -16.38 -19.92 -4.86
N ASN A 622 -17.07 -20.00 -6.01
CA ASN A 622 -16.54 -19.50 -7.28
C ASN A 622 -16.28 -17.99 -7.26
N SER A 623 -17.06 -17.19 -6.51
CA SER A 623 -16.83 -15.74 -6.37
C SER A 623 -15.52 -15.42 -5.62
N TRP A 624 -15.07 -16.31 -4.74
CA TRP A 624 -13.84 -16.17 -3.96
C TRP A 624 -12.64 -16.96 -4.48
N ARG A 625 -12.79 -17.69 -5.59
CA ARG A 625 -11.66 -18.32 -6.28
C ARG A 625 -10.62 -17.27 -6.69
N VAL A 626 -9.36 -17.67 -6.58
CA VAL A 626 -8.18 -16.91 -6.98
C VAL A 626 -7.98 -17.03 -8.49
N SER A 627 -7.87 -15.90 -9.19
CA SER A 627 -7.40 -15.90 -10.58
C SER A 627 -5.87 -15.99 -10.67
N GLN A 628 -5.33 -16.46 -11.80
CA GLN A 628 -3.89 -16.60 -11.99
C GLN A 628 -3.10 -15.28 -11.78
N LYS A 629 -3.76 -14.12 -11.99
CA LYS A 629 -3.17 -12.79 -11.75
C LYS A 629 -3.15 -12.40 -10.26
N GLU A 630 -4.10 -12.91 -9.48
CA GLU A 630 -4.22 -12.65 -8.05
C GLU A 630 -3.42 -13.66 -7.20
N SER A 631 -3.01 -14.79 -7.79
CA SER A 631 -2.42 -15.88 -7.02
C SER A 631 -1.11 -15.51 -6.33
N LEU A 632 -1.05 -15.86 -5.05
CA LEU A 632 0.15 -15.79 -4.23
C LEU A 632 0.92 -17.11 -4.20
N PHE A 633 0.32 -18.19 -4.72
CA PHE A 633 0.92 -19.52 -4.79
C PHE A 633 2.03 -19.60 -5.84
N ASP A 634 2.90 -20.55 -5.62
CA ASP A 634 3.89 -21.03 -6.57
C ASP A 634 3.33 -22.25 -7.31
N TYR A 635 3.81 -22.44 -8.53
CA TYR A 635 3.35 -23.48 -9.45
C TYR A 635 4.55 -24.19 -10.06
N GLY A 636 4.49 -25.51 -10.15
CA GLY A 636 5.45 -26.30 -10.90
C GLY A 636 5.32 -26.09 -12.42
N GLN A 637 6.16 -26.78 -13.19
CA GLN A 637 6.14 -26.68 -14.65
C GLN A 637 4.75 -27.04 -15.21
N ALA A 638 4.21 -26.18 -16.07
CA ALA A 638 2.88 -26.28 -16.66
C ALA A 638 1.69 -26.31 -15.66
N GLN A 639 1.91 -25.99 -14.38
CA GLN A 639 0.84 -25.84 -13.40
C GLN A 639 0.32 -24.39 -13.33
N SER A 640 -0.91 -24.24 -12.86
CA SER A 640 -1.60 -22.94 -12.69
C SER A 640 -2.76 -23.08 -11.69
N THR A 641 -3.48 -21.99 -11.40
CA THR A 641 -4.77 -22.02 -10.66
C THR A 641 -5.76 -23.05 -11.23
N ALA A 642 -5.70 -23.30 -12.55
CA ALA A 642 -6.56 -24.27 -13.22
C ALA A 642 -6.22 -25.72 -12.86
N THR A 643 -4.95 -26.04 -12.57
CA THR A 643 -4.50 -27.37 -12.17
C THR A 643 -5.09 -27.81 -10.82
N PHE A 644 -5.33 -26.86 -9.93
CA PHE A 644 -5.84 -27.08 -8.58
C PHE A 644 -7.34 -26.77 -8.43
N THR A 645 -8.03 -26.47 -9.53
CA THR A 645 -9.45 -26.07 -9.53
C THR A 645 -10.32 -27.16 -10.13
N ASP A 646 -11.26 -27.67 -9.34
CA ASP A 646 -12.44 -28.36 -9.83
C ASP A 646 -13.69 -27.55 -9.45
N LYS A 647 -14.51 -27.22 -10.45
CA LYS A 647 -15.76 -26.46 -10.29
C LYS A 647 -17.01 -27.35 -10.22
N ALA A 648 -16.88 -28.64 -10.55
CA ALA A 648 -17.97 -29.61 -10.42
C ALA A 648 -18.08 -30.13 -8.99
N PHE A 649 -16.94 -30.20 -8.28
CA PHE A 649 -16.83 -30.64 -6.89
C PHE A 649 -17.78 -29.89 -5.92
N PRO A 650 -18.39 -30.57 -4.93
CA PRO A 650 -18.35 -32.02 -4.68
C PRO A 650 -19.38 -32.77 -5.54
N ASP A 651 -19.12 -34.06 -5.82
CA ASP A 651 -20.07 -34.94 -6.53
C ASP A 651 -21.41 -35.07 -5.76
N ALA A 652 -21.33 -35.09 -4.43
CA ALA A 652 -22.47 -35.09 -3.51
C ALA A 652 -22.14 -34.30 -2.24
N TYR A 653 -23.11 -33.52 -1.75
CA TYR A 653 -23.04 -32.92 -0.43
C TYR A 653 -23.29 -33.97 0.66
N LEU A 654 -22.53 -33.90 1.74
CA LEU A 654 -22.68 -34.73 2.93
C LEU A 654 -23.23 -33.86 4.06
N THR A 655 -24.07 -34.43 4.91
CA THR A 655 -24.74 -33.77 6.05
C THR A 655 -24.94 -34.80 7.17
N LEU A 656 -24.97 -34.37 8.45
CA LEU A 656 -24.96 -35.32 9.58
C LEU A 656 -26.18 -36.26 9.64
N ASP A 657 -27.29 -35.91 8.99
CA ASP A 657 -28.49 -36.73 8.89
C ASP A 657 -28.36 -37.93 7.92
N MET A 658 -27.30 -37.97 7.10
CA MET A 658 -26.97 -39.13 6.26
C MET A 658 -26.25 -40.25 7.03
N LEU A 659 -25.72 -39.96 8.22
CA LEU A 659 -25.08 -40.96 9.08
C LEU A 659 -26.15 -41.84 9.75
N SER A 660 -25.92 -43.16 9.81
CA SER A 660 -26.79 -44.02 10.62
C SER A 660 -26.67 -43.65 12.11
N PRO A 661 -27.70 -43.90 12.94
CA PRO A 661 -27.65 -43.57 14.37
C PRO A 661 -26.45 -44.19 15.11
N ALA A 662 -26.00 -45.37 14.68
CA ALA A 662 -24.82 -46.03 15.23
C ALA A 662 -23.51 -45.32 14.86
N GLN A 663 -23.36 -44.87 13.60
CA GLN A 663 -22.19 -44.10 13.17
C GLN A 663 -22.14 -42.73 13.83
N LEU A 664 -23.30 -42.06 13.96
CA LEU A 664 -23.39 -40.75 14.59
C LEU A 664 -22.99 -40.80 16.06
N GLU A 665 -23.47 -41.80 16.81
CA GLU A 665 -23.14 -41.96 18.23
C GLU A 665 -21.68 -42.42 18.45
N ASP A 666 -21.15 -43.31 17.61
CA ASP A 666 -19.74 -43.71 17.66
C ASP A 666 -18.80 -42.52 17.38
N ALA A 667 -19.05 -41.77 16.30
CA ALA A 667 -18.29 -40.56 15.98
C ALA A 667 -18.36 -39.52 17.11
N ARG A 668 -19.56 -39.26 17.64
CA ARG A 668 -19.79 -38.38 18.80
C ARG A 668 -19.02 -38.84 20.03
N SER A 669 -19.06 -40.14 20.35
CA SER A 669 -18.31 -40.72 21.48
C SER A 669 -16.81 -40.49 21.32
N GLN A 670 -16.25 -40.73 20.13
CA GLN A 670 -14.84 -40.48 19.83
C GLN A 670 -14.46 -39.00 19.99
N CYS A 671 -15.27 -38.07 19.47
CA CYS A 671 -15.07 -36.62 19.62
C CYS A 671 -15.10 -36.16 21.09
N LEU A 672 -16.06 -36.66 21.88
CA LEU A 672 -16.16 -36.34 23.31
C LEU A 672 -14.97 -36.92 24.10
N ASN A 673 -14.56 -38.15 23.80
CA ASN A 673 -13.39 -38.79 24.41
C ASN A 673 -12.07 -38.07 24.08
N ALA A 674 -11.95 -37.52 22.87
CA ALA A 674 -10.83 -36.66 22.48
C ALA A 674 -10.87 -35.25 23.11
N ARG A 675 -11.94 -34.90 23.84
CA ARG A 675 -12.19 -33.59 24.48
C ARG A 675 -12.28 -32.44 23.49
N VAL A 676 -12.94 -32.67 22.35
CA VAL A 676 -13.27 -31.61 21.38
C VAL A 676 -14.22 -30.60 22.03
N ASP A 677 -13.92 -29.31 21.87
CA ASP A 677 -14.80 -28.24 22.35
C ASP A 677 -16.19 -28.32 21.72
N ALA A 678 -17.22 -28.00 22.50
CA ALA A 678 -18.62 -28.04 22.03
C ALA A 678 -18.87 -27.17 20.79
N SER A 679 -18.04 -26.15 20.54
CA SER A 679 -18.10 -25.31 19.34
C SER A 679 -17.60 -25.97 18.05
N LEU A 680 -16.82 -27.06 18.16
CA LEU A 680 -16.19 -27.79 17.07
C LEU A 680 -16.76 -29.22 16.90
N LEU A 681 -17.68 -29.61 17.79
CA LEU A 681 -18.18 -30.97 17.90
C LEU A 681 -18.90 -31.44 16.62
N ASP A 682 -19.72 -30.59 15.99
CA ASP A 682 -20.45 -30.96 14.77
C ASP A 682 -19.50 -31.27 13.59
N GLY A 683 -18.44 -30.47 13.43
CA GLY A 683 -17.37 -30.74 12.46
C GLY A 683 -16.63 -32.02 12.80
N CYS A 684 -16.22 -32.23 14.06
CA CYS A 684 -15.57 -33.49 14.44
C CYS A 684 -16.44 -34.73 14.15
N ILE A 685 -17.74 -34.67 14.45
CA ILE A 685 -18.67 -35.77 14.19
C ILE A 685 -18.82 -36.02 12.69
N PHE A 686 -18.82 -34.96 11.88
CA PHE A 686 -18.81 -35.04 10.43
C PHE A 686 -17.56 -35.80 9.93
N ASP A 687 -16.37 -35.37 10.35
CA ASP A 687 -15.09 -35.93 9.91
C ASP A 687 -15.00 -37.40 10.29
N VAL A 688 -15.20 -37.72 11.56
CA VAL A 688 -15.09 -39.10 12.07
C VAL A 688 -16.20 -39.98 11.48
N GLY A 689 -17.42 -39.46 11.35
CA GLY A 689 -18.58 -40.21 10.85
C GLY A 689 -18.49 -40.58 9.36
N PHE A 690 -17.99 -39.68 8.52
CA PHE A 690 -17.85 -39.92 7.08
C PHE A 690 -16.51 -40.55 6.67
N THR A 691 -15.45 -40.38 7.45
CA THR A 691 -14.14 -40.97 7.15
C THR A 691 -13.88 -42.29 7.88
N GLY A 692 -14.50 -42.51 9.04
CA GLY A 692 -14.20 -43.62 9.94
C GLY A 692 -12.87 -43.49 10.70
N TYR A 693 -12.17 -42.35 10.59
CA TYR A 693 -10.83 -42.15 11.13
C TYR A 693 -10.85 -41.35 12.44
N SER A 694 -10.55 -42.03 13.55
CA SER A 694 -10.54 -41.45 14.90
C SER A 694 -9.46 -40.36 15.10
N GLU A 695 -8.43 -40.28 14.24
CA GLU A 695 -7.46 -39.20 14.31
C GLU A 695 -8.07 -37.80 14.14
N PHE A 696 -9.18 -37.64 13.40
CA PHE A 696 -9.82 -36.34 13.23
C PHE A 696 -10.37 -35.78 14.55
N ALA A 697 -10.82 -36.65 15.47
CA ALA A 697 -11.24 -36.22 16.80
C ALA A 697 -10.10 -35.58 17.61
N TYR A 698 -8.92 -36.20 17.60
CA TYR A 698 -7.73 -35.63 18.25
C TYR A 698 -7.24 -34.33 17.59
N ARG A 699 -7.57 -34.12 16.32
CA ARG A 699 -7.20 -32.92 15.55
C ARG A 699 -8.15 -31.76 15.81
N ALA A 700 -9.46 -32.01 15.79
CA ALA A 700 -10.47 -31.04 16.21
C ALA A 700 -10.21 -30.53 17.65
N ALA A 701 -9.73 -31.39 18.56
CA ALA A 701 -9.34 -30.98 19.91
C ALA A 701 -8.07 -30.09 19.95
N GLN A 702 -7.23 -30.10 18.91
CA GLN A 702 -6.03 -29.26 18.82
C GLN A 702 -6.33 -27.84 18.29
N VAL A 703 -7.42 -27.65 17.52
CA VAL A 703 -7.87 -26.35 16.97
C VAL A 703 -8.01 -25.26 18.05
N SER A 704 -8.45 -25.63 19.25
CA SER A 704 -8.58 -24.72 20.39
C SER A 704 -7.24 -24.33 21.03
N ASN A 705 -6.22 -25.16 20.90
CA ASN A 705 -4.88 -24.92 21.46
C ASN A 705 -4.04 -23.92 20.66
N ILE A 706 -4.50 -23.46 19.50
CA ILE A 706 -3.76 -22.52 18.64
C ILE A 706 -3.37 -21.22 19.36
N LEU A 707 -4.15 -20.78 20.35
CA LEU A 707 -3.83 -19.60 21.15
C LEU A 707 -2.54 -19.81 21.95
N ASN A 708 -2.37 -21.00 22.54
CA ASN A 708 -1.15 -21.37 23.26
C ASN A 708 0.06 -21.41 22.32
N VAL A 709 -0.13 -21.80 21.06
CA VAL A 709 0.92 -21.75 20.02
C VAL A 709 1.35 -20.29 19.80
N VAL A 710 0.41 -19.38 19.53
CA VAL A 710 0.71 -17.95 19.31
C VAL A 710 1.33 -17.31 20.56
N GLU A 711 0.79 -17.54 21.75
CA GLU A 711 1.32 -17.00 23.00
C GLU A 711 2.73 -17.53 23.34
N SER A 712 3.06 -18.76 22.93
CA SER A 712 4.39 -19.34 23.17
C SER A 712 5.51 -18.74 22.30
N VAL A 713 5.19 -18.22 21.11
CA VAL A 713 6.17 -17.60 20.19
C VAL A 713 6.08 -16.08 20.11
N ILE A 714 4.96 -15.47 20.54
CA ILE A 714 4.77 -14.02 20.60
C ILE A 714 4.42 -13.61 22.04
N PRO A 715 5.44 -13.36 22.90
CA PRO A 715 5.23 -13.00 24.29
C PRO A 715 4.35 -11.76 24.46
N GLY A 716 3.34 -11.86 25.32
CA GLY A 716 2.42 -10.75 25.60
C GLY A 716 1.19 -10.67 24.68
N PHE A 717 1.11 -11.51 23.63
CA PHE A 717 -0.19 -11.80 23.02
C PHE A 717 -1.13 -12.36 24.09
N LYS A 718 -2.37 -11.85 24.12
CA LYS A 718 -3.43 -12.33 25.01
C LYS A 718 -4.74 -12.27 24.25
N ASN A 719 -5.31 -13.42 23.91
CA ASN A 719 -6.55 -13.43 23.12
C ASN A 719 -7.75 -12.94 23.94
N PRO A 720 -8.45 -11.86 23.54
CA PRO A 720 -9.59 -11.34 24.26
C PRO A 720 -10.91 -11.90 23.68
N ILE A 721 -11.14 -13.21 23.84
CA ILE A 721 -12.42 -13.83 23.47
C ILE A 721 -13.56 -13.04 24.18
N PRO A 722 -14.58 -12.56 23.45
CA PRO A 722 -15.75 -11.95 24.08
C PRO A 722 -16.40 -12.91 25.08
N GLY A 723 -16.75 -12.42 26.27
CA GLY A 723 -17.25 -13.25 27.38
C GLY A 723 -18.54 -14.05 27.10
N ILE A 724 -19.17 -13.81 25.95
CA ILE A 724 -20.40 -14.47 25.47
C ILE A 724 -20.19 -15.97 25.23
N LEU A 725 -18.98 -16.42 24.88
CA LEU A 725 -18.70 -17.87 24.65
C LEU A 725 -18.23 -18.64 25.89
N ARG A 726 -18.20 -18.04 27.09
CA ARG A 726 -17.80 -18.72 28.35
C ARG A 726 -18.97 -19.20 29.23
N GLN A 727 -20.22 -18.97 28.84
CA GLN A 727 -21.39 -19.48 29.57
C GLN A 727 -22.04 -20.66 28.84
N VAL A 728 -21.32 -21.78 28.75
CA VAL A 728 -22.00 -23.08 28.79
C VAL A 728 -22.38 -23.32 30.26
N PRO A 729 -23.67 -23.47 30.61
CA PRO A 729 -24.02 -23.80 31.98
C PRO A 729 -23.41 -25.16 32.34
N LYS A 730 -22.69 -25.22 33.47
CA LYS A 730 -22.24 -26.49 34.04
C LYS A 730 -23.47 -27.37 34.25
N ILE A 731 -23.57 -28.49 33.53
CA ILE A 731 -24.56 -29.53 33.82
C ILE A 731 -24.12 -30.19 35.13
N PRO A 732 -24.85 -30.06 36.25
CA PRO A 732 -24.43 -30.65 37.51
C PRO A 732 -24.72 -32.16 37.47
N GLY A 733 -23.69 -33.00 37.38
CA GLY A 733 -23.84 -34.46 37.41
C GLY A 733 -22.98 -35.27 36.43
N LEU A 734 -22.06 -34.64 35.70
CA LEU A 734 -20.98 -35.28 34.94
C LEU A 734 -19.62 -34.67 35.33
#